data_AF-A0AA90NVJ5-F1
#
_entry.id   AF-A0AA90NVJ5-F1
#
_cell.length_a   1.000
_cell.length_b   1.000
_cell.length_c   1.000
_cell.angle_alpha   90.00
_cell.angle_beta   90.00
_cell.angle_gamma   90.00
#
_symmetry.space_group_name_H-M   'P 1'
#
loop_
_entity.id
_entity.type
_entity.pdbx_description
1 polymer ?
#
loop_
_entity_poly.entity_id
_entity_poly.type
_entity_poly.pdbx_seq_one_letter_code
_entity_poly.pdbx_strand_id
1 'polypeptide(L)'
;MEHVLNLIPIKRIDNLLADCEFIGHEWLDWLRQNKLSCRILVKSNNVEDRSKKIAVGKLCTGVSINQKVTWHSKKKVSGVPFYIAARRNLKGLLIVVATKQPGSIIDDYSKRWSIETMFGNLKSRGFDLESTHMTNLDRMDKLMELLTITVVWCLLVGHWCYGSASQLPLNKYYRPAKSLFRLGLDRLRRVLKNNCAKKDQTTFLDLLNVLSHIGNRHKVFFASAVVACQLGFVQAAGFSIHEHSASAMGTAFAGRASNGEDASIGASNPAGMAVLESRQLTVGSAVILENGNFKNGSFSNPNVPASSSKNDNFLKTTAVPFGHIVLPFDDRLTVGWNAYAPFGLNLDYDKEFVGRYFGDKALIETVNFQSVLAYKVEDDLFVGIGLTLSHINGELSQKKYVSPIPSYNNIDAVVKGDDYAFTWNVGVIWRPYMSTTLGASYHAQTKFNLEGDVKASNVAGGLGDFKHKAELKITMPERVMLSATHQLDEQWTIMADATWTRWSRLDSISVVDKEGTLTQNGSTYVPMHWKDVWAMAVGVAYKVDDQWTLKAGYMFDQSPVSDSTRTVRSPDNDRHWITAGVKWSVIEDIVFDFSAAYVMLKDGKIDEKAYNVSNQAVNSGYGSLIGEYEGQSTWILSAQMTYRF
;
A
#
# COMPACT_ATOMS: atom_id res chain seq x y z
N MET A 1 20.05 16.02 -33.63
CA MET A 1 20.72 16.83 -32.59
C MET A 1 19.83 17.97 -32.10
N GLU A 2 19.16 18.69 -33.00
CA GLU A 2 18.20 19.76 -32.66
C GLU A 2 17.11 19.28 -31.67
N HIS A 3 16.52 18.11 -31.90
CA HIS A 3 15.56 17.52 -30.95
C HIS A 3 16.12 17.31 -29.53
N VAL A 4 17.40 16.90 -29.42
CA VAL A 4 18.08 16.75 -28.12
C VAL A 4 18.35 18.11 -27.48
N LEU A 5 18.63 19.14 -28.28
CA LEU A 5 18.82 20.50 -27.76
C LEU A 5 17.53 21.17 -27.30
N ASN A 6 16.37 20.77 -27.83
CA ASN A 6 15.07 21.18 -27.31
C ASN A 6 14.84 20.64 -25.89
N LEU A 7 15.38 19.45 -25.58
CA LEU A 7 15.26 18.81 -24.26
C LEU A 7 16.38 19.25 -23.31
N ILE A 8 17.60 19.44 -23.82
CA ILE A 8 18.80 19.77 -23.04
C ILE A 8 19.45 21.02 -23.66
N PRO A 9 19.28 22.21 -23.05
CA PRO A 9 19.90 23.43 -23.55
C PRO A 9 21.41 23.28 -23.68
N ILE A 10 22.00 23.81 -24.76
CA ILE A 10 23.46 23.75 -25.05
C ILE A 10 24.31 24.14 -23.83
N LYS A 11 23.85 25.12 -23.04
CA LYS A 11 24.56 25.61 -21.83
C LYS A 11 24.74 24.53 -20.75
N ARG A 12 23.92 23.48 -20.74
CA ARG A 12 24.00 22.34 -19.81
C ARG A 12 24.86 21.19 -20.35
N ILE A 13 25.35 21.30 -21.58
CA ILE A 13 26.17 20.26 -22.21
C ILE A 13 27.64 20.64 -22.04
N ASP A 14 28.34 19.90 -21.18
CA ASP A 14 29.78 20.08 -20.96
C ASP A 14 30.60 19.67 -22.21
N ASN A 15 30.42 18.45 -22.70
CA ASN A 15 31.13 17.93 -23.88
C ASN A 15 30.31 16.86 -24.62
N LEU A 16 30.27 16.93 -25.95
CA LEU A 16 29.77 15.88 -26.84
C LEU A 16 30.89 14.89 -27.19
N LEU A 17 30.73 13.61 -26.86
CA LEU A 17 31.70 12.56 -27.17
C LEU A 17 31.15 11.66 -28.29
N ALA A 18 31.89 11.45 -29.39
CA ALA A 18 31.38 10.67 -30.52
C ALA A 18 32.46 9.88 -31.30
N ASP A 19 32.02 8.81 -31.98
CA ASP A 19 32.84 8.02 -32.91
C ASP A 19 32.74 8.55 -34.35
N CYS A 20 33.62 8.03 -35.23
CA CYS A 20 33.78 8.49 -36.61
C CYS A 20 32.62 8.21 -37.57
N GLU A 21 31.58 7.49 -37.14
CA GLU A 21 30.60 6.88 -38.05
C GLU A 21 29.52 7.85 -38.56
N PHE A 22 29.44 9.07 -38.02
CA PHE A 22 28.35 10.03 -38.31
C PHE A 22 28.83 11.42 -38.74
N ILE A 23 30.06 11.54 -39.29
CA ILE A 23 30.74 12.83 -39.41
C ILE A 23 30.83 13.31 -40.86
N GLY A 24 30.12 14.40 -41.18
CA GLY A 24 30.28 15.19 -42.41
C GLY A 24 30.75 16.63 -42.13
N HIS A 25 31.20 17.35 -43.17
CA HIS A 25 31.58 18.78 -43.07
C HIS A 25 30.47 19.62 -42.42
N GLU A 26 29.24 19.47 -42.89
CA GLU A 26 28.07 20.23 -42.42
C GLU A 26 27.83 20.04 -40.92
N TRP A 27 27.93 18.81 -40.42
CA TRP A 27 27.74 18.52 -39.01
C TRP A 27 28.86 19.09 -38.13
N LEU A 28 30.11 18.97 -38.57
CA LEU A 28 31.25 19.57 -37.88
C LEU A 28 31.18 21.10 -37.84
N ASP A 29 30.77 21.72 -38.94
CA ASP A 29 30.61 23.17 -38.99
C ASP A 29 29.42 23.63 -38.14
N TRP A 30 28.30 22.88 -38.14
CA TRP A 30 27.16 23.13 -37.27
C TRP A 30 27.53 23.10 -35.78
N LEU A 31 28.33 22.11 -35.34
CA LEU A 31 28.82 22.03 -33.96
C LEU A 31 29.66 23.24 -33.58
N ARG A 32 30.50 23.72 -34.51
CA ARG A 32 31.32 24.91 -34.34
C ARG A 32 30.47 26.18 -34.25
N GLN A 33 29.52 26.35 -35.17
CA GLN A 33 28.61 27.51 -35.22
C GLN A 33 27.78 27.61 -33.94
N ASN A 34 27.30 26.48 -33.42
CA ASN A 34 26.54 26.39 -32.16
C ASN A 34 27.42 26.42 -30.90
N LYS A 35 28.75 26.62 -31.03
CA LYS A 35 29.72 26.69 -29.93
C LYS A 35 29.70 25.47 -28.98
N LEU A 36 29.27 24.31 -29.47
CA LEU A 36 29.21 23.08 -28.67
C LEU A 36 30.62 22.52 -28.46
N SER A 37 30.98 22.21 -27.22
CA SER A 37 32.25 21.54 -26.94
C SER A 37 32.13 20.07 -27.37
N CYS A 38 33.04 19.58 -28.21
CA CYS A 38 33.01 18.19 -28.67
C CYS A 38 34.39 17.51 -28.59
N ARG A 39 34.43 16.20 -28.41
CA ARG A 39 35.62 15.33 -28.49
C ARG A 39 35.25 14.16 -29.37
N ILE A 40 35.73 14.18 -30.61
CA ILE A 40 35.24 13.26 -31.63
C ILE A 40 36.41 12.49 -32.22
N LEU A 41 36.28 11.17 -32.31
CA LEU A 41 37.27 10.35 -32.99
C LEU A 41 37.29 10.68 -34.47
N VAL A 42 38.47 10.70 -35.06
CA VAL A 42 38.64 10.94 -36.49
C VAL A 42 39.29 9.73 -37.15
N LYS A 43 38.58 9.15 -38.12
CA LYS A 43 39.08 8.08 -39.02
C LYS A 43 39.77 8.67 -40.25
N SER A 44 39.64 9.98 -40.51
CA SER A 44 40.14 10.60 -41.74
C SER A 44 41.65 10.45 -41.83
N ASN A 45 42.13 9.94 -42.97
CA ASN A 45 43.56 9.76 -43.21
C ASN A 45 44.31 11.07 -43.46
N ASN A 46 43.64 12.21 -43.66
CA ASN A 46 44.26 13.49 -44.00
C ASN A 46 43.75 14.64 -43.11
N VAL A 47 44.67 15.40 -42.53
CA VAL A 47 44.47 16.67 -41.83
C VAL A 47 45.13 17.76 -42.66
N GLU A 48 44.52 18.93 -42.79
CA GLU A 48 45.17 20.07 -43.46
C GLU A 48 45.86 20.96 -42.43
N ASP A 49 47.16 21.17 -42.64
CA ASP A 49 47.97 22.10 -41.87
C ASP A 49 48.62 23.10 -42.84
N ARG A 50 48.44 24.41 -42.59
CA ARG A 50 48.97 25.48 -43.46
C ARG A 50 48.71 25.23 -44.95
N SER A 51 47.47 24.84 -45.29
CA SER A 51 47.02 24.55 -46.67
C SER A 51 47.66 23.34 -47.36
N LYS A 52 48.40 22.48 -46.62
CA LYS A 52 48.91 21.19 -47.11
C LYS A 52 48.13 20.04 -46.47
N LYS A 53 47.69 19.07 -47.27
CA LYS A 53 47.12 17.81 -46.79
C LYS A 53 48.24 16.93 -46.24
N ILE A 54 48.17 16.62 -44.95
CA ILE A 54 49.14 15.77 -44.24
C ILE A 54 48.42 14.51 -43.79
N ALA A 55 49.02 13.35 -44.06
CA ALA A 55 48.53 12.08 -43.54
C ALA A 55 48.59 12.10 -42.01
N VAL A 56 47.50 11.75 -41.31
CA VAL A 56 47.46 11.95 -39.84
C VAL A 56 48.47 11.07 -39.09
N GLY A 57 48.82 9.92 -39.67
CA GLY A 57 49.92 9.10 -39.19
C GLY A 57 51.28 9.83 -39.19
N LYS A 58 51.54 10.73 -40.17
CA LYS A 58 52.76 11.56 -40.23
C LYS A 58 52.80 12.65 -39.16
N LEU A 59 51.64 13.14 -38.73
CA LEU A 59 51.52 14.08 -37.61
C LEU A 59 51.92 13.42 -36.27
N CYS A 60 51.75 12.10 -36.16
CA CYS A 60 51.91 11.33 -34.92
C CYS A 60 53.07 10.31 -34.98
N THR A 61 54.07 10.51 -35.85
CA THR A 61 55.23 9.62 -36.01
C THR A 61 56.09 9.51 -34.75
N GLY A 62 56.14 10.57 -33.93
CA GLY A 62 56.89 10.59 -32.67
C GLY A 62 56.12 10.17 -31.41
N VAL A 63 54.89 9.66 -31.54
CA VAL A 63 54.06 9.28 -30.39
C VAL A 63 54.33 7.84 -30.00
N SER A 64 55.03 7.62 -28.88
CA SER A 64 55.31 6.30 -28.31
C SER A 64 54.04 5.64 -27.73
N ILE A 65 54.09 4.33 -27.51
CA ILE A 65 52.99 3.58 -26.88
C ILE A 65 52.67 4.20 -25.51
N ASN A 66 51.38 4.41 -25.24
CA ASN A 66 50.83 5.09 -24.06
C ASN A 66 51.12 6.59 -23.93
N GLN A 67 51.86 7.19 -24.87
CA GLN A 67 52.08 8.63 -24.88
C GLN A 67 50.83 9.36 -25.41
N LYS A 68 50.52 10.50 -24.80
CA LYS A 68 49.48 11.45 -25.23
C LYS A 68 50.16 12.69 -25.81
N VAL A 69 49.67 13.18 -26.95
CA VAL A 69 50.16 14.44 -27.55
C VAL A 69 48.97 15.31 -27.92
N THR A 70 49.06 16.61 -27.61
CA THR A 70 48.04 17.61 -27.92
C THR A 70 48.66 18.77 -28.67
N TRP A 71 48.06 19.15 -29.79
CA TRP A 71 48.52 20.29 -30.58
C TRP A 71 47.75 21.55 -30.18
N HIS A 72 48.50 22.62 -29.90
CA HIS A 72 47.95 23.90 -29.43
C HIS A 72 47.45 24.79 -30.57
N SER A 73 47.79 24.46 -31.82
CA SER A 73 47.28 25.14 -33.02
C SER A 73 46.13 24.33 -33.64
N LYS A 74 45.09 25.04 -34.07
CA LYS A 74 43.98 24.42 -34.81
C LYS A 74 44.47 23.91 -36.16
N LYS A 75 43.97 22.75 -36.56
CA LYS A 75 44.19 22.13 -37.87
C LYS A 75 42.82 21.90 -38.52
N LYS A 76 42.76 21.91 -39.85
CA LYS A 76 41.49 21.67 -40.54
C LYS A 76 41.26 20.17 -40.70
N VAL A 77 40.09 19.71 -40.25
CA VAL A 77 39.58 18.36 -40.46
C VAL A 77 38.29 18.49 -41.25
N SER A 78 38.27 17.89 -42.45
CA SER A 78 37.16 18.05 -43.40
C SER A 78 36.80 19.52 -43.63
N GLY A 79 37.79 20.41 -43.80
CA GLY A 79 37.59 21.85 -44.04
C GLY A 79 37.36 22.72 -42.80
N VAL A 80 37.04 22.12 -41.64
CA VAL A 80 36.65 22.85 -40.42
C VAL A 80 37.79 22.86 -39.39
N PRO A 81 38.11 24.01 -38.75
CA PRO A 81 39.25 24.11 -37.84
C PRO A 81 38.96 23.54 -36.44
N PHE A 82 39.75 22.55 -36.01
CA PHE A 82 39.69 21.91 -34.69
C PHE A 82 41.06 21.81 -34.01
N TYR A 83 41.08 21.71 -32.69
CA TYR A 83 42.22 21.22 -31.94
C TYR A 83 42.34 19.70 -32.12
N ILE A 84 43.57 19.18 -32.11
CA ILE A 84 43.82 17.74 -32.27
C ILE A 84 44.57 17.24 -31.05
N ALA A 85 44.20 16.05 -30.58
CA ALA A 85 45.00 15.25 -29.68
C ALA A 85 45.10 13.81 -30.19
N ALA A 86 46.20 13.15 -29.86
CA ALA A 86 46.45 11.77 -30.23
C ALA A 86 46.99 10.96 -29.05
N ARG A 87 46.67 9.66 -29.05
CA ARG A 87 47.25 8.66 -28.14
C ARG A 87 47.52 7.37 -28.90
N ARG A 88 48.72 6.81 -28.77
CA ARG A 88 49.03 5.48 -29.33
C ARG A 88 48.79 4.41 -28.27
N ASN A 89 47.99 3.41 -28.59
CA ASN A 89 47.77 2.22 -27.74
C ASN A 89 48.27 0.96 -28.47
N LEU A 90 48.18 -0.20 -27.81
CA LEU A 90 48.60 -1.49 -28.39
C LEU A 90 47.79 -1.91 -29.63
N LYS A 91 46.62 -1.32 -29.86
CA LYS A 91 45.72 -1.60 -31.00
C LYS A 91 45.87 -0.62 -32.16
N GLY A 92 46.57 0.51 -31.97
CA GLY A 92 46.75 1.53 -33.01
C GLY A 92 46.82 2.97 -32.48
N LEU A 93 46.77 3.92 -33.41
CA LEU A 93 46.78 5.35 -33.15
C LEU A 93 45.35 5.87 -33.03
N LEU A 94 45.04 6.52 -31.91
CA LEU A 94 43.75 7.14 -31.63
C LEU A 94 43.87 8.66 -31.77
N ILE A 95 42.97 9.29 -32.53
CA ILE A 95 43.04 10.72 -32.87
C ILE A 95 41.69 11.36 -32.61
N VAL A 96 41.68 12.40 -31.78
CA VAL A 96 40.48 13.09 -31.32
C VAL A 96 40.55 14.55 -31.72
N VAL A 97 39.48 15.06 -32.31
CA VAL A 97 39.29 16.50 -32.57
C VAL A 97 38.45 17.16 -31.50
N ALA A 98 38.75 18.43 -31.24
CA ALA A 98 38.05 19.23 -30.23
C ALA A 98 37.79 20.68 -30.68
N THR A 99 36.59 21.20 -30.41
CA THR A 99 36.22 22.60 -30.72
C THR A 99 36.88 23.61 -29.79
N LYS A 100 37.11 23.23 -28.52
CA LYS A 100 37.78 24.02 -27.48
C LYS A 100 39.04 23.28 -27.03
N GLN A 101 40.00 24.03 -26.48
CA GLN A 101 41.26 23.47 -25.99
C GLN A 101 41.21 23.30 -24.45
N PRO A 102 40.79 22.13 -23.92
CA PRO A 102 41.13 21.74 -22.57
C PRO A 102 42.47 20.98 -22.56
N GLY A 103 43.14 20.94 -21.40
CA GLY A 103 44.30 20.07 -21.18
C GLY A 103 43.97 18.56 -21.23
N SER A 104 42.68 18.17 -21.24
CA SER A 104 42.20 16.81 -21.01
C SER A 104 41.52 16.13 -22.22
N ILE A 105 41.74 16.56 -23.48
CA ILE A 105 41.01 16.04 -24.67
C ILE A 105 40.91 14.50 -24.72
N ILE A 106 42.03 13.80 -24.51
CA ILE A 106 42.08 12.32 -24.54
C ILE A 106 41.38 11.70 -23.33
N ASP A 107 41.47 12.34 -22.17
CA ASP A 107 40.84 11.86 -20.93
C ASP A 107 39.33 12.06 -20.97
N ASP A 108 38.86 13.20 -21.50
CA ASP A 108 37.44 13.44 -21.77
C ASP A 108 36.89 12.40 -22.75
N TYR A 109 37.61 12.16 -23.85
CA TYR A 109 37.22 11.15 -24.85
C TYR A 109 37.16 9.74 -24.25
N SER A 110 38.04 9.42 -23.29
CA SER A 110 38.04 8.10 -22.66
C SER A 110 36.74 7.77 -21.92
N LYS A 111 35.98 8.78 -21.45
CA LYS A 111 34.67 8.59 -20.81
C LYS A 111 33.62 7.98 -21.75
N ARG A 112 33.82 8.08 -23.07
CA ARG A 112 32.96 7.45 -24.09
C ARG A 112 32.88 5.92 -23.94
N TRP A 113 33.92 5.28 -23.40
CA TRP A 113 33.93 3.83 -23.15
C TRP A 113 32.79 3.36 -22.22
N SER A 114 32.26 4.25 -21.37
CA SER A 114 31.09 3.97 -20.54
C SER A 114 29.84 3.66 -21.39
N ILE A 115 29.70 4.32 -22.54
CA ILE A 115 28.58 4.11 -23.48
C ILE A 115 28.70 2.73 -24.14
N GLU A 116 29.89 2.35 -24.59
CA GLU A 116 30.14 1.01 -25.17
C GLU A 116 29.85 -0.11 -24.17
N THR A 117 30.18 0.13 -22.89
CA THR A 117 29.84 -0.79 -21.81
C THR A 117 28.33 -0.89 -21.59
N MET A 118 27.60 0.24 -21.65
CA MET A 118 26.14 0.28 -21.55
C MET A 118 25.47 -0.47 -22.71
N PHE A 119 25.87 -0.23 -23.96
CA PHE A 119 25.35 -0.97 -25.11
C PHE A 119 25.65 -2.47 -25.02
N GLY A 120 26.86 -2.84 -24.55
CA GLY A 120 27.20 -4.23 -24.27
C GLY A 120 26.23 -4.90 -23.29
N ASN A 121 25.81 -4.19 -22.25
CA ASN A 121 24.85 -4.69 -21.25
C ASN A 121 23.43 -4.88 -21.81
N LEU A 122 23.00 -4.07 -22.79
CA LEU A 122 21.69 -4.23 -23.44
C LEU A 122 21.65 -5.41 -24.42
N LYS A 123 22.81 -5.81 -24.96
CA LYS A 123 22.98 -6.95 -25.87
C LYS A 123 23.29 -8.24 -25.10
N SER A 124 23.97 -9.19 -25.75
CA SER A 124 24.28 -10.54 -25.25
C SER A 124 25.03 -10.62 -23.91
N ARG A 125 25.64 -9.53 -23.42
CA ARG A 125 26.31 -9.53 -22.10
C ARG A 125 25.34 -9.31 -20.92
N GLY A 126 24.11 -8.86 -21.19
CA GLY A 126 23.10 -8.60 -20.16
C GLY A 126 21.70 -9.05 -20.57
N PHE A 127 20.88 -8.12 -21.06
CA PHE A 127 19.45 -8.36 -21.32
C PHE A 127 19.17 -9.07 -22.65
N ASP A 128 20.15 -9.13 -23.54
CA ASP A 128 20.06 -9.80 -24.84
C ASP A 128 18.89 -9.32 -25.70
N LEU A 129 18.70 -7.99 -25.77
CA LEU A 129 17.59 -7.35 -26.48
C LEU A 129 17.46 -7.81 -27.94
N GLU A 130 18.60 -8.07 -28.60
CA GLU A 130 18.66 -8.49 -30.00
C GLU A 130 17.92 -9.81 -30.26
N SER A 131 17.86 -10.70 -29.26
CA SER A 131 17.12 -11.98 -29.34
C SER A 131 15.60 -11.81 -29.41
N THR A 132 15.07 -10.65 -29.00
CA THR A 132 13.62 -10.40 -28.98
C THR A 132 13.05 -10.10 -30.36
N HIS A 133 13.90 -9.77 -31.34
CA HIS A 133 13.51 -9.36 -32.70
C HIS A 133 12.42 -8.27 -32.76
N MET A 134 12.31 -7.42 -31.73
CA MET A 134 11.24 -6.43 -31.63
C MET A 134 11.45 -5.28 -32.64
N THR A 135 10.45 -5.04 -33.49
CA THR A 135 10.49 -4.03 -34.57
C THR A 135 9.41 -2.95 -34.47
N ASN A 136 8.44 -3.10 -33.55
CA ASN A 136 7.36 -2.12 -33.35
C ASN A 136 7.82 -0.97 -32.45
N LEU A 137 7.68 0.28 -32.93
CA LEU A 137 8.20 1.48 -32.27
C LEU A 137 7.58 1.76 -30.90
N ASP A 138 6.25 1.69 -30.76
CA ASP A 138 5.57 1.96 -29.48
C ASP A 138 5.95 0.95 -28.40
N ARG A 139 6.19 -0.31 -28.80
CA ARG A 139 6.68 -1.35 -27.89
C ARG A 139 8.15 -1.15 -27.55
N MET A 140 8.96 -0.67 -28.50
CA MET A 140 10.35 -0.33 -28.25
C MET A 140 10.49 0.81 -27.25
N ASP A 141 9.66 1.84 -27.31
CA ASP A 141 9.70 2.96 -26.36
C ASP A 141 9.44 2.48 -24.92
N LYS A 142 8.34 1.74 -24.71
CA LYS A 142 8.01 1.14 -23.41
C LYS A 142 9.08 0.17 -22.91
N LEU A 143 9.65 -0.62 -23.82
CA LEU A 143 10.72 -1.55 -23.49
C LEU A 143 12.00 -0.80 -23.09
N MET A 144 12.34 0.29 -23.77
CA MET A 144 13.50 1.12 -23.46
C MET A 144 13.36 1.84 -22.11
N GLU A 145 12.15 2.29 -21.75
CA GLU A 145 11.86 2.83 -20.42
C GLU A 145 12.12 1.78 -19.32
N LEU A 146 11.54 0.59 -19.47
CA LEU A 146 11.70 -0.51 -18.52
C LEU A 146 13.17 -0.96 -18.40
N LEU A 147 13.87 -1.07 -19.53
CA LEU A 147 15.28 -1.42 -19.56
C LEU A 147 16.14 -0.36 -18.91
N THR A 148 15.81 0.92 -19.05
CA THR A 148 16.54 2.00 -18.40
C THR A 148 16.46 1.87 -16.88
N ILE A 149 15.26 1.64 -16.34
CA ILE A 149 15.06 1.38 -14.90
C ILE A 149 15.85 0.14 -14.47
N THR A 150 15.77 -0.93 -15.26
CA THR A 150 16.44 -2.20 -14.96
C THR A 150 17.97 -2.07 -15.00
N VAL A 151 18.53 -1.28 -15.93
CA VAL A 151 19.98 -0.97 -15.97
C VAL A 151 20.39 -0.26 -14.69
N VAL A 152 19.63 0.76 -14.27
CA VAL A 152 19.91 1.52 -13.05
C VAL A 152 19.90 0.59 -11.83
N TRP A 153 18.90 -0.28 -11.72
CA TRP A 153 18.82 -1.28 -10.64
C TRP A 153 20.02 -2.23 -10.63
N CYS A 154 20.39 -2.78 -11.79
CA CYS A 154 21.58 -3.64 -11.91
C CYS A 154 22.86 -2.91 -11.50
N LEU A 155 23.02 -1.63 -11.82
CA LEU A 155 24.19 -0.85 -11.41
C LEU A 155 24.22 -0.58 -9.90
N LEU A 156 23.08 -0.25 -9.30
CA LEU A 156 23.00 0.04 -7.86
C LEU A 156 23.20 -1.20 -7.00
N VAL A 157 22.53 -2.30 -7.34
CA VAL A 157 22.73 -3.59 -6.67
C VAL A 157 24.16 -4.07 -6.89
N GLY A 158 24.72 -3.83 -8.08
CA GLY A 158 26.12 -4.08 -8.37
C GLY A 158 27.07 -3.28 -7.48
N HIS A 159 26.79 -1.99 -7.27
CA HIS A 159 27.57 -1.12 -6.40
C HIS A 159 27.51 -1.57 -4.94
N TRP A 160 26.32 -1.93 -4.46
CA TRP A 160 26.13 -2.47 -3.13
C TRP A 160 26.89 -3.79 -2.93
N CYS A 161 26.75 -4.74 -3.85
CA CYS A 161 27.50 -6.01 -3.82
C CYS A 161 29.02 -5.79 -3.88
N TYR A 162 29.47 -4.75 -4.57
CA TYR A 162 30.88 -4.38 -4.62
C TYR A 162 31.36 -3.81 -3.28
N GLY A 163 30.59 -2.93 -2.64
CA GLY A 163 30.91 -2.37 -1.31
C GLY A 163 31.00 -3.42 -0.20
N SER A 164 30.27 -4.53 -0.32
CA SER A 164 30.32 -5.65 0.63
C SER A 164 31.37 -6.71 0.29
N ALA A 165 32.05 -6.64 -0.86
CA ALA A 165 33.04 -7.63 -1.30
C ALA A 165 34.47 -7.06 -1.20
N SER A 166 35.38 -7.80 -0.57
CA SER A 166 36.76 -7.36 -0.30
C SER A 166 37.67 -7.25 -1.52
N GLN A 167 37.24 -7.66 -2.71
CA GLN A 167 37.71 -7.29 -4.07
C GLN A 167 37.10 -8.27 -5.09
N LEU A 168 36.85 -7.82 -6.33
CA LEU A 168 36.39 -8.72 -7.38
C LEU A 168 37.55 -9.58 -7.91
N PRO A 169 37.37 -10.89 -8.12
CA PRO A 169 38.41 -11.74 -8.71
C PRO A 169 38.81 -11.19 -10.08
N LEU A 170 40.13 -11.08 -10.30
CA LEU A 170 40.68 -10.61 -11.57
C LEU A 170 40.74 -11.77 -12.57
N ASN A 171 40.47 -11.47 -13.84
CA ASN A 171 40.69 -12.40 -14.93
C ASN A 171 42.19 -12.48 -15.29
N LYS A 172 42.52 -13.38 -16.23
CA LYS A 172 43.89 -13.58 -16.77
C LYS A 172 44.56 -12.33 -17.37
N TYR A 173 43.83 -11.22 -17.50
CA TYR A 173 44.32 -9.92 -17.99
C TYR A 173 44.34 -8.84 -16.89
N TYR A 174 44.32 -9.23 -15.62
CA TYR A 174 44.33 -8.32 -14.46
C TYR A 174 43.17 -7.30 -14.46
N ARG A 175 41.99 -7.70 -14.97
CA ARG A 175 40.75 -6.89 -14.94
C ARG A 175 39.68 -7.60 -14.14
N PRO A 176 38.74 -6.89 -13.48
CA PRO A 176 37.62 -7.51 -12.78
C PRO A 176 36.89 -8.52 -13.68
N ALA A 177 36.71 -9.75 -13.20
CA ALA A 177 36.09 -10.83 -13.97
C ALA A 177 34.61 -10.57 -14.29
N LYS A 178 33.93 -9.73 -13.50
CA LYS A 178 32.56 -9.28 -13.73
C LYS A 178 32.48 -7.75 -13.70
N SER A 179 31.64 -7.18 -14.56
CA SER A 179 31.27 -5.77 -14.46
C SER A 179 30.32 -5.53 -13.29
N LEU A 180 30.25 -4.28 -12.82
CA LEU A 180 29.33 -3.87 -11.76
C LEU A 180 27.87 -4.21 -12.11
N PHE A 181 27.47 -3.89 -13.35
CA PHE A 181 26.16 -4.25 -13.89
C PHE A 181 25.90 -5.77 -13.83
N ARG A 182 26.87 -6.59 -14.23
CA ARG A 182 26.69 -8.05 -14.25
C ARG A 182 26.57 -8.62 -12.83
N LEU A 183 27.32 -8.07 -11.88
CA LEU A 183 27.23 -8.44 -10.47
C LEU A 183 25.81 -8.18 -9.93
N GLY A 184 25.24 -7.02 -10.21
CA GLY A 184 23.88 -6.69 -9.79
C GLY A 184 22.80 -7.49 -10.52
N LEU A 185 22.94 -7.69 -11.83
CA LEU A 185 22.01 -8.53 -12.61
C LEU A 185 21.98 -9.97 -12.10
N ASP A 186 23.14 -10.58 -11.84
CA ASP A 186 23.22 -11.94 -11.31
C ASP A 186 22.59 -12.02 -9.90
N ARG A 187 22.78 -10.99 -9.06
CA ARG A 187 22.18 -10.91 -7.73
C ARG A 187 20.66 -10.80 -7.79
N LEU A 188 20.14 -9.89 -8.63
CA LEU A 188 18.70 -9.71 -8.86
C LEU A 188 18.07 -11.02 -9.37
N ARG A 189 18.68 -11.65 -10.37
CA ARG A 189 18.18 -12.93 -10.91
C ARG A 189 18.17 -14.05 -9.87
N ARG A 190 19.18 -14.11 -9.00
CA ARG A 190 19.24 -15.12 -7.93
C ARG A 190 18.12 -14.92 -6.92
N VAL A 191 17.91 -13.69 -6.46
CA VAL A 191 16.87 -13.34 -5.48
C VAL A 191 15.47 -13.57 -6.05
N LEU A 192 15.23 -13.18 -7.31
CA LEU A 192 13.93 -13.38 -7.97
C LEU A 192 13.63 -14.85 -8.30
N LYS A 193 14.65 -15.70 -8.49
CA LYS A 193 14.45 -17.12 -8.83
C LYS A 193 14.40 -18.04 -7.61
N ASN A 194 15.02 -17.66 -6.49
CA ASN A 194 15.01 -18.45 -5.27
C ASN A 194 13.97 -17.88 -4.30
N ASN A 195 12.73 -18.38 -4.38
CA ASN A 195 11.71 -18.11 -3.38
C ASN A 195 12.19 -18.55 -1.98
N CYS A 196 12.28 -17.60 -1.05
CA CYS A 196 12.13 -17.80 0.40
C CYS A 196 12.89 -18.98 1.05
N ALA A 197 14.22 -19.03 0.92
CA ALA A 197 15.03 -19.61 1.99
C ALA A 197 15.25 -18.55 3.09
N LYS A 198 15.19 -18.91 4.38
CA LYS A 198 15.36 -17.98 5.53
C LYS A 198 16.57 -17.04 5.42
N LYS A 199 17.64 -17.45 4.73
CA LYS A 199 18.86 -16.66 4.52
C LYS A 199 18.75 -15.62 3.39
N ASP A 200 17.81 -15.81 2.47
CA ASP A 200 17.56 -14.94 1.32
C ASP A 200 16.47 -13.89 1.59
N GLN A 201 15.64 -14.04 2.65
CA GLN A 201 14.68 -13.00 3.08
C GLN A 201 15.37 -11.72 3.54
N THR A 202 16.43 -11.81 4.36
CA THR A 202 17.23 -10.65 4.78
C THR A 202 17.90 -10.00 3.58
N THR A 203 18.45 -10.81 2.67
CA THR A 203 19.03 -10.33 1.40
C THR A 203 17.99 -9.62 0.52
N PHE A 204 16.75 -10.12 0.47
CA PHE A 204 15.65 -9.52 -0.29
C PHE A 204 15.24 -8.16 0.31
N LEU A 205 15.12 -8.08 1.63
CA LEU A 205 14.86 -6.83 2.35
C LEU A 205 15.99 -5.81 2.16
N ASP A 206 17.25 -6.24 2.23
CA ASP A 206 18.41 -5.39 1.95
C ASP A 206 18.43 -4.91 0.49
N LEU A 207 18.03 -5.76 -0.44
CA LEU A 207 17.93 -5.41 -1.85
C LEU A 207 16.80 -4.39 -2.10
N LEU A 208 15.64 -4.53 -1.42
CA LEU A 208 14.59 -3.51 -1.40
C LEU A 208 15.09 -2.19 -0.80
N ASN A 209 15.94 -2.23 0.23
CA ASN A 209 16.58 -1.05 0.81
C ASN A 209 17.58 -0.34 -0.14
N VAL A 210 18.29 -1.11 -0.97
CA VAL A 210 19.21 -0.58 -1.99
C VAL A 210 18.45 -0.01 -3.18
N LEU A 211 17.39 -0.68 -3.64
CA LEU A 211 16.56 -0.21 -4.76
C LEU A 211 15.70 1.01 -4.37
N SER A 212 15.27 1.10 -3.11
CA SER A 212 14.58 2.28 -2.57
C SER A 212 15.50 3.49 -2.37
N HIS A 213 16.83 3.33 -2.49
CA HIS A 213 17.78 4.44 -2.38
C HIS A 213 17.73 5.45 -3.54
N ILE A 214 17.06 5.13 -4.65
CA ILE A 214 16.93 5.98 -5.85
C ILE A 214 15.98 7.17 -5.62
N GLY A 215 15.09 7.09 -4.64
CA GLY A 215 14.06 8.11 -4.41
C GLY A 215 14.10 8.63 -2.98
N ASN A 216 15.12 9.42 -2.62
CA ASN A 216 15.22 10.05 -1.29
C ASN A 216 14.08 11.05 -0.97
N ARG A 217 13.04 11.16 -1.80
CA ARG A 217 11.80 11.88 -1.53
C ARG A 217 10.57 10.98 -1.24
N HIS A 218 10.64 9.68 -1.50
CA HIS A 218 9.49 8.76 -1.34
C HIS A 218 9.67 7.71 -0.22
N LYS A 219 10.85 7.70 0.43
CA LYS A 219 11.24 6.70 1.45
C LYS A 219 10.40 6.70 2.73
N VAL A 220 9.78 7.80 3.11
CA VAL A 220 8.95 7.87 4.32
C VAL A 220 7.51 7.43 4.06
N PHE A 221 7.12 7.19 2.81
CA PHE A 221 5.72 7.02 2.44
C PHE A 221 5.33 5.58 2.09
N PHE A 222 6.16 4.87 1.32
CA PHE A 222 5.85 3.49 0.91
C PHE A 222 6.15 2.42 1.96
N ALA A 223 7.16 2.63 2.82
CA ALA A 223 7.48 1.71 3.90
C ALA A 223 6.57 1.89 5.12
N SER A 224 6.09 3.11 5.37
CA SER A 224 5.15 3.43 6.46
C SER A 224 3.75 2.88 6.20
N ALA A 225 3.31 2.82 4.94
CA ALA A 225 2.03 2.25 4.55
C ALA A 225 1.96 0.71 4.70
N VAL A 226 3.10 0.01 4.66
CA VAL A 226 3.16 -1.47 4.75
C VAL A 226 3.57 -1.96 6.16
N VAL A 227 4.25 -1.13 6.97
CA VAL A 227 4.71 -1.51 8.32
C VAL A 227 3.76 -1.07 9.45
N ALA A 228 2.73 -0.25 9.18
CA ALA A 228 1.80 0.23 10.21
C ALA A 228 0.75 -0.80 10.69
N CYS A 229 0.59 -1.96 10.05
CA CYS A 229 -0.47 -2.93 10.38
C CYS A 229 -0.14 -3.87 11.56
N GLN A 230 0.23 -3.33 12.73
CA GLN A 230 0.26 -4.11 13.99
C GLN A 230 -0.21 -3.30 15.20
N LEU A 231 -1.50 -2.97 15.30
CA LEU A 231 -2.18 -2.56 16.56
C LEU A 231 -3.68 -2.92 16.47
N GLY A 232 -4.25 -3.44 17.56
CA GLY A 232 -5.57 -4.11 17.57
C GLY A 232 -6.79 -3.19 17.54
N PHE A 233 -7.96 -3.75 17.17
CA PHE A 233 -9.12 -3.02 16.59
C PHE A 233 -10.40 -2.97 17.44
N VAL A 234 -11.33 -2.05 17.17
CA VAL A 234 -12.44 -1.57 18.04
C VAL A 234 -13.85 -2.02 17.62
N GLN A 235 -14.85 -1.86 18.50
CA GLN A 235 -16.28 -2.10 18.24
C GLN A 235 -16.94 -1.06 17.32
N ALA A 236 -17.65 -1.56 16.31
CA ALA A 236 -18.34 -0.81 15.27
C ALA A 236 -19.85 -1.14 15.24
N ALA A 237 -20.65 -0.61 14.30
CA ALA A 237 -21.99 -1.18 14.06
C ALA A 237 -21.84 -2.62 13.62
N GLY A 238 -22.22 -3.54 14.50
CA GLY A 238 -21.68 -4.88 14.50
C GLY A 238 -20.15 -4.87 14.62
N PHE A 239 -19.47 -5.25 13.54
CA PHE A 239 -17.99 -5.26 13.47
C PHE A 239 -17.44 -4.35 12.37
N SER A 240 -18.24 -3.51 11.70
CA SER A 240 -17.81 -2.70 10.52
C SER A 240 -17.07 -1.39 10.84
N ILE A 241 -15.79 -1.30 10.48
CA ILE A 241 -15.00 -0.07 10.68
C ILE A 241 -15.24 0.91 9.51
N HIS A 242 -15.52 2.19 9.83
CA HIS A 242 -15.67 3.26 8.84
C HIS A 242 -14.39 4.11 8.69
N GLU A 243 -13.49 4.05 9.66
CA GLU A 243 -12.39 4.99 9.91
C GLU A 243 -11.15 4.77 9.02
N HIS A 244 -11.35 4.57 7.72
CA HIS A 244 -10.29 4.43 6.72
C HIS A 244 -10.06 5.69 5.87
N SER A 245 -10.63 6.83 6.28
CA SER A 245 -10.42 8.14 5.64
C SER A 245 -10.76 9.26 6.61
N ALA A 246 -9.78 10.10 6.95
CA ALA A 246 -10.00 11.29 7.78
C ALA A 246 -10.85 12.32 7.02
N SER A 247 -10.64 12.43 5.70
CA SER A 247 -11.38 13.33 4.82
C SER A 247 -12.88 13.00 4.79
N ALA A 248 -13.23 11.72 4.64
CA ALA A 248 -14.63 11.28 4.67
C ALA A 248 -15.22 11.37 6.08
N MET A 249 -14.44 11.09 7.13
CA MET A 249 -14.93 11.21 8.52
C MET A 249 -15.38 12.64 8.85
N GLY A 250 -14.76 13.67 8.25
CA GLY A 250 -15.15 15.07 8.48
C GLY A 250 -16.61 15.38 8.13
N THR A 251 -17.19 14.64 7.19
CA THR A 251 -18.58 14.77 6.72
C THR A 251 -19.48 13.64 7.25
N ALA A 252 -19.08 12.97 8.34
CA ALA A 252 -19.73 11.77 8.86
C ALA A 252 -19.86 10.66 7.79
N PHE A 253 -18.87 10.60 6.90
CA PHE A 253 -18.82 9.71 5.75
C PHE A 253 -19.92 9.95 4.70
N ALA A 254 -20.64 11.07 4.77
CA ALA A 254 -21.56 11.48 3.72
C ALA A 254 -20.80 11.73 2.41
N GLY A 255 -21.34 11.26 1.29
CA GLY A 255 -20.71 11.39 -0.02
C GLY A 255 -19.58 10.38 -0.28
N ARG A 256 -19.29 9.43 0.62
CA ARG A 256 -18.13 8.51 0.48
C ARG A 256 -18.11 7.67 -0.79
N ALA A 257 -19.24 7.46 -1.46
CA ALA A 257 -19.28 6.76 -2.75
C ALA A 257 -19.38 7.69 -3.98
N SER A 258 -19.42 9.02 -3.82
CA SER A 258 -19.58 10.01 -4.91
C SER A 258 -18.55 11.12 -4.87
N ASN A 259 -17.95 11.41 -3.71
CA ASN A 259 -17.05 12.53 -3.50
C ASN A 259 -15.58 12.12 -3.71
N GLY A 260 -15.07 12.29 -4.93
CA GLY A 260 -13.68 11.98 -5.30
C GLY A 260 -12.68 13.04 -4.86
N GLU A 261 -12.50 13.26 -3.55
CA GLU A 261 -11.55 14.25 -3.03
C GLU A 261 -10.09 13.76 -3.00
N ASP A 262 -9.90 12.49 -2.68
CA ASP A 262 -8.59 11.86 -2.46
C ASP A 262 -8.63 10.36 -2.75
N ALA A 263 -7.46 9.72 -2.72
CA ALA A 263 -7.27 8.31 -3.07
C ALA A 263 -8.12 7.32 -2.24
N SER A 264 -8.58 7.71 -1.04
CA SER A 264 -9.38 6.83 -0.17
C SER A 264 -10.73 6.43 -0.76
N ILE A 265 -11.25 7.18 -1.74
CA ILE A 265 -12.52 6.83 -2.42
C ILE A 265 -12.47 5.45 -3.06
N GLY A 266 -11.30 4.95 -3.48
CA GLY A 266 -11.23 3.61 -4.08
C GLY A 266 -11.62 2.48 -3.12
N ALA A 267 -11.48 2.70 -1.81
CA ALA A 267 -11.91 1.73 -0.79
C ALA A 267 -13.43 1.65 -0.67
N SER A 268 -14.15 2.76 -0.90
CA SER A 268 -15.61 2.83 -0.81
C SER A 268 -16.30 2.63 -2.17
N ASN A 269 -15.83 3.30 -3.22
CA ASN A 269 -16.31 3.17 -4.59
C ASN A 269 -15.12 3.12 -5.59
N PRO A 270 -14.83 1.97 -6.20
CA PRO A 270 -13.69 1.82 -7.10
C PRO A 270 -13.78 2.74 -8.33
N ALA A 271 -14.98 3.09 -8.79
CA ALA A 271 -15.15 4.04 -9.90
C ALA A 271 -14.62 5.44 -9.57
N GLY A 272 -14.61 5.81 -8.29
CA GLY A 272 -14.10 7.09 -7.80
C GLY A 272 -12.61 7.31 -8.05
N MET A 273 -11.84 6.26 -8.28
CA MET A 273 -10.43 6.45 -8.66
C MET A 273 -10.29 7.07 -10.05
N ALA A 274 -11.18 6.77 -11.00
CA ALA A 274 -11.15 7.38 -12.34
C ALA A 274 -11.65 8.84 -12.36
N VAL A 275 -12.22 9.32 -11.25
CA VAL A 275 -12.54 10.74 -11.06
C VAL A 275 -11.28 11.57 -10.72
N LEU A 276 -10.24 10.93 -10.18
CA LEU A 276 -9.00 11.59 -9.78
C LEU A 276 -8.05 11.70 -10.97
N GLU A 277 -7.74 12.93 -11.38
CA GLU A 277 -6.90 13.18 -12.57
C GLU A 277 -5.40 13.09 -12.29
N SER A 278 -5.00 13.24 -11.02
CA SER A 278 -3.61 13.18 -10.60
C SER A 278 -3.25 11.85 -9.96
N ARG A 279 -1.96 11.50 -10.03
CA ARG A 279 -1.41 10.42 -9.20
C ARG A 279 -1.44 10.89 -7.76
N GLN A 280 -1.93 10.05 -6.86
CA GLN A 280 -2.09 10.42 -5.45
C GLN A 280 -1.66 9.29 -4.53
N LEU A 281 -1.08 9.67 -3.39
CA LEU A 281 -0.86 8.82 -2.24
C LEU A 281 -1.56 9.46 -1.04
N THR A 282 -2.45 8.72 -0.40
CA THR A 282 -3.10 9.12 0.87
C THR A 282 -2.71 8.13 1.96
N VAL A 283 -2.20 8.62 3.08
CA VAL A 283 -1.88 7.80 4.26
C VAL A 283 -2.41 8.48 5.50
N GLY A 284 -2.89 7.70 6.45
CA GLY A 284 -3.45 8.25 7.67
C GLY A 284 -3.74 7.20 8.72
N SER A 285 -4.31 7.67 9.82
CA SER A 285 -4.82 6.80 10.87
C SER A 285 -5.95 7.48 11.64
N ALA A 286 -6.89 6.69 12.13
CA ALA A 286 -7.83 7.10 13.17
C ALA A 286 -7.47 6.48 14.51
N VAL A 287 -7.69 7.21 15.59
CA VAL A 287 -7.56 6.76 16.98
C VAL A 287 -8.94 6.82 17.60
N ILE A 288 -9.44 5.68 18.03
CA ILE A 288 -10.76 5.53 18.63
C ILE A 288 -10.55 5.41 20.14
N LEU A 289 -11.03 6.40 20.88
CA LEU A 289 -10.87 6.53 22.33
C LEU A 289 -12.08 5.91 23.03
N GLU A 290 -12.11 4.58 23.09
CA GLU A 290 -13.22 3.86 23.71
C GLU A 290 -13.01 3.66 25.20
N ASN A 291 -14.13 3.65 25.89
CA ASN A 291 -14.31 3.09 27.22
C ASN A 291 -15.67 2.38 27.19
N GLY A 292 -15.81 1.29 27.92
CA GLY A 292 -17.03 0.48 27.93
C GLY A 292 -17.35 0.08 29.37
N ASN A 293 -18.57 0.35 29.82
CA ASN A 293 -19.00 0.02 31.18
C ASN A 293 -20.19 -0.92 31.12
N PHE A 294 -20.19 -1.88 32.05
CA PHE A 294 -21.26 -2.83 32.26
C PHE A 294 -21.70 -2.75 33.72
N LYS A 295 -23.00 -2.57 33.95
CA LYS A 295 -23.60 -2.40 35.27
C LYS A 295 -24.71 -3.42 35.53
N ASN A 296 -25.05 -3.54 36.80
CA ASN A 296 -26.14 -4.41 37.29
C ASN A 296 -26.03 -5.86 36.80
N GLY A 297 -24.79 -6.34 36.63
CA GLY A 297 -24.52 -7.70 36.18
C GLY A 297 -24.95 -8.73 37.20
N SER A 298 -25.71 -9.72 36.76
CA SER A 298 -26.13 -10.85 37.57
C SER A 298 -25.98 -12.13 36.77
N PHE A 299 -25.14 -13.04 37.25
CA PHE A 299 -25.00 -14.39 36.73
C PHE A 299 -25.75 -15.39 37.62
N SER A 300 -26.60 -16.20 37.00
CA SER A 300 -27.37 -17.25 37.67
C SER A 300 -27.14 -18.61 37.02
N ASN A 301 -26.76 -19.60 37.80
CA ASN A 301 -26.59 -20.99 37.38
C ASN A 301 -27.07 -21.91 38.52
N PRO A 302 -27.87 -22.97 38.25
CA PRO A 302 -28.32 -23.91 39.29
C PRO A 302 -27.21 -24.52 40.15
N ASN A 303 -25.97 -24.59 39.63
CA ASN A 303 -24.83 -25.27 40.26
C ASN A 303 -23.71 -24.34 40.75
N VAL A 304 -23.88 -23.01 40.61
CA VAL A 304 -22.90 -22.00 41.05
C VAL A 304 -23.64 -20.94 41.88
N PRO A 305 -23.09 -20.47 43.02
CA PRO A 305 -23.67 -19.35 43.74
C PRO A 305 -23.91 -18.15 42.83
N ALA A 306 -25.09 -17.55 42.92
CA ALA A 306 -25.40 -16.33 42.18
C ALA A 306 -24.33 -15.28 42.50
N SER A 307 -23.86 -14.58 41.47
CA SER A 307 -22.83 -13.56 41.62
C SER A 307 -23.22 -12.33 40.83
N SER A 308 -22.85 -11.17 41.37
CA SER A 308 -23.06 -9.88 40.73
C SER A 308 -21.76 -9.12 40.61
N SER A 309 -21.52 -8.49 39.47
CA SER A 309 -20.41 -7.56 39.31
C SER A 309 -20.77 -6.47 38.31
N LYS A 310 -19.94 -5.43 38.31
CA LYS A 310 -19.81 -4.51 37.20
C LYS A 310 -18.51 -4.81 36.45
N ASN A 311 -18.33 -4.17 35.29
CA ASN A 311 -17.06 -4.12 34.60
C ASN A 311 -16.88 -2.73 34.04
N ASP A 312 -15.72 -2.11 34.26
CA ASP A 312 -15.40 -0.81 33.70
C ASP A 312 -14.28 -0.99 32.64
N ASN A 313 -14.25 -0.15 31.62
CA ASN A 313 -13.20 -0.12 30.60
C ASN A 313 -12.94 -1.46 29.85
N PHE A 314 -14.02 -2.15 29.43
CA PHE A 314 -13.88 -3.37 28.62
C PHE A 314 -13.53 -3.12 27.14
N LEU A 315 -13.71 -1.88 26.67
CA LEU A 315 -13.25 -1.41 25.37
C LEU A 315 -11.90 -0.70 25.53
N LYS A 316 -11.00 -0.88 24.56
CA LYS A 316 -9.66 -0.30 24.61
C LYS A 316 -9.44 0.68 23.48
N THR A 317 -8.70 1.74 23.78
CA THR A 317 -8.23 2.69 22.76
C THR A 317 -7.41 1.99 21.68
N THR A 318 -7.70 2.32 20.43
CA THR A 318 -7.18 1.62 19.25
C THR A 318 -6.78 2.61 18.17
N ALA A 319 -5.73 2.28 17.43
CA ALA A 319 -5.36 2.98 16.21
C ALA A 319 -5.71 2.13 14.98
N VAL A 320 -6.33 2.77 13.98
CA VAL A 320 -6.73 2.18 12.69
C VAL A 320 -5.90 2.87 11.60
N PRO A 321 -4.79 2.28 11.15
CA PRO A 321 -4.01 2.84 10.05
C PRO A 321 -4.66 2.51 8.69
N PHE A 322 -4.46 3.40 7.72
CA PHE A 322 -4.91 3.19 6.34
C PHE A 322 -3.97 3.85 5.33
N GLY A 323 -3.98 3.33 4.10
CA GLY A 323 -3.17 3.82 3.00
C GLY A 323 -3.82 3.53 1.65
N HIS A 324 -3.76 4.51 0.75
CA HIS A 324 -4.41 4.48 -0.55
C HIS A 324 -3.49 5.09 -1.60
N ILE A 325 -3.40 4.46 -2.77
CA ILE A 325 -2.65 4.97 -3.90
C ILE A 325 -3.49 4.89 -5.17
N VAL A 326 -3.46 5.96 -5.94
CA VAL A 326 -4.17 6.09 -7.22
C VAL A 326 -3.17 6.52 -8.28
N LEU A 327 -3.13 5.78 -9.39
CA LEU A 327 -2.25 5.99 -10.52
C LEU A 327 -3.08 6.01 -11.81
N PRO A 328 -3.47 7.20 -12.30
CA PRO A 328 -4.00 7.34 -13.65
C PRO A 328 -2.93 6.88 -14.65
N PHE A 329 -3.28 5.91 -15.49
CA PHE A 329 -2.39 5.34 -16.50
C PHE A 329 -2.49 6.10 -17.82
N ASP A 330 -3.71 6.45 -18.20
CA ASP A 330 -4.07 7.32 -19.32
C ASP A 330 -5.36 8.11 -19.00
N ASP A 331 -5.92 8.83 -19.97
CA ASP A 331 -7.11 9.67 -19.80
C ASP A 331 -8.39 8.91 -19.42
N ARG A 332 -8.39 7.57 -19.51
CA ARG A 332 -9.55 6.74 -19.19
C ARG A 332 -9.28 5.69 -18.12
N LEU A 333 -8.11 5.07 -18.15
CA LEU A 333 -7.77 3.94 -17.29
C LEU A 333 -6.99 4.41 -16.06
N THR A 334 -7.52 4.07 -14.88
CA THR A 334 -6.86 4.30 -13.60
C THR A 334 -6.68 3.00 -12.84
N VAL A 335 -5.50 2.82 -12.26
CA VAL A 335 -5.18 1.69 -11.37
C VAL A 335 -4.90 2.23 -9.98
N GLY A 336 -5.31 1.50 -8.95
CA GLY A 336 -5.02 1.88 -7.58
C GLY A 336 -4.94 0.71 -6.63
N TRP A 337 -4.42 0.97 -5.44
CA TRP A 337 -4.34 0.02 -4.34
C TRP A 337 -4.78 0.66 -3.03
N ASN A 338 -5.49 -0.10 -2.20
CA ASN A 338 -5.94 0.32 -0.89
C ASN A 338 -5.53 -0.71 0.17
N ALA A 339 -5.05 -0.22 1.31
CA ALA A 339 -4.76 -1.01 2.50
C ALA A 339 -5.51 -0.39 3.70
N TYR A 340 -6.47 -1.11 4.26
CA TYR A 340 -7.35 -0.60 5.33
C TYR A 340 -7.98 -1.74 6.13
N ALA A 341 -8.56 -1.42 7.30
CA ALA A 341 -9.31 -2.37 8.10
C ALA A 341 -10.82 -2.26 7.83
N PRO A 342 -11.49 -3.28 7.26
CA PRO A 342 -12.93 -3.24 7.01
C PRO A 342 -13.77 -3.63 8.23
N PHE A 343 -13.21 -4.47 9.11
CA PHE A 343 -13.90 -5.03 10.26
C PHE A 343 -12.95 -5.13 11.47
N GLY A 344 -13.49 -4.95 12.66
CA GLY A 344 -12.76 -5.14 13.91
C GLY A 344 -13.65 -5.22 15.14
N LEU A 345 -13.05 -5.74 16.22
CA LEU A 345 -13.63 -5.83 17.57
C LEU A 345 -12.49 -6.12 18.57
N ASN A 346 -12.47 -5.49 19.74
CA ASN A 346 -11.57 -5.84 20.84
C ASN A 346 -12.26 -5.57 22.17
N LEU A 347 -12.88 -6.62 22.70
CA LEU A 347 -13.48 -6.65 24.02
C LEU A 347 -12.52 -7.39 24.95
N ASP A 348 -12.20 -6.79 26.08
CA ASP A 348 -11.34 -7.38 27.12
C ASP A 348 -11.92 -7.03 28.50
N TYR A 349 -12.69 -7.96 29.06
CA TYR A 349 -13.34 -7.83 30.35
C TYR A 349 -12.41 -8.25 31.49
N ASP A 350 -12.67 -7.76 32.70
CA ASP A 350 -11.96 -8.16 33.91
C ASP A 350 -12.14 -9.66 34.16
N LYS A 351 -11.11 -10.31 34.70
CA LYS A 351 -11.14 -11.76 34.98
C LYS A 351 -12.22 -12.18 35.98
N GLU A 352 -12.63 -11.25 36.85
CA GLU A 352 -13.68 -11.46 37.85
C GLU A 352 -15.08 -11.08 37.34
N PHE A 353 -15.18 -10.60 36.09
CA PHE A 353 -16.45 -10.24 35.46
C PHE A 353 -17.44 -11.40 35.52
N VAL A 354 -18.67 -11.16 35.95
CA VAL A 354 -19.69 -12.21 36.06
C VAL A 354 -20.08 -12.83 34.72
N GLY A 355 -19.93 -12.09 33.61
CA GLY A 355 -20.18 -12.61 32.26
C GLY A 355 -19.03 -13.42 31.66
N ARG A 356 -17.91 -13.62 32.37
CA ARG A 356 -16.72 -14.36 31.88
C ARG A 356 -17.02 -15.78 31.37
N TYR A 357 -18.11 -16.39 31.81
CA TYR A 357 -18.54 -17.72 31.34
C TYR A 357 -19.15 -17.69 29.93
N PHE A 358 -19.66 -16.53 29.51
CA PHE A 358 -20.12 -16.25 28.15
C PHE A 358 -19.00 -15.72 27.28
N GLY A 359 -18.11 -14.88 27.84
CA GLY A 359 -16.91 -14.39 27.19
C GLY A 359 -16.15 -13.44 28.13
N ASP A 360 -14.82 -13.52 28.12
CA ASP A 360 -13.96 -12.52 28.78
C ASP A 360 -13.09 -11.78 27.77
N LYS A 361 -12.85 -12.35 26.59
CA LYS A 361 -12.21 -11.66 25.47
C LYS A 361 -12.85 -12.02 24.14
N ALA A 362 -13.00 -11.01 23.29
CA ALA A 362 -13.35 -11.20 21.89
C ALA A 362 -12.56 -10.22 21.03
N LEU A 363 -11.70 -10.74 20.16
CA LEU A 363 -10.85 -10.00 19.25
C LEU A 363 -11.10 -10.45 17.81
N ILE A 364 -11.38 -9.50 16.93
CA ILE A 364 -11.42 -9.69 15.49
C ILE A 364 -10.59 -8.57 14.88
N GLU A 365 -9.62 -8.94 14.04
CA GLU A 365 -8.75 -8.00 13.34
C GLU A 365 -8.75 -8.37 11.87
N THR A 366 -9.15 -7.44 11.00
CA THR A 366 -9.16 -7.67 9.55
C THR A 366 -8.32 -6.62 8.84
N VAL A 367 -7.48 -7.05 7.90
CA VAL A 367 -6.72 -6.16 7.01
C VAL A 367 -7.05 -6.51 5.56
N ASN A 368 -7.51 -5.52 4.81
CA ASN A 368 -7.75 -5.62 3.38
C ASN A 368 -6.57 -5.06 2.60
N PHE A 369 -6.12 -5.82 1.61
CA PHE A 369 -5.33 -5.31 0.50
C PHE A 369 -6.15 -5.42 -0.79
N GLN A 370 -6.53 -4.28 -1.34
CA GLN A 370 -7.41 -4.19 -2.50
C GLN A 370 -6.65 -3.62 -3.69
N SER A 371 -6.78 -4.27 -4.85
CA SER A 371 -6.36 -3.75 -6.14
C SER A 371 -7.59 -3.30 -6.92
N VAL A 372 -7.53 -2.10 -7.50
CA VAL A 372 -8.67 -1.48 -8.18
C VAL A 372 -8.31 -1.14 -9.62
N LEU A 373 -9.25 -1.41 -10.51
CA LEU A 373 -9.27 -0.94 -11.89
C LEU A 373 -10.49 -0.04 -12.06
N ALA A 374 -10.26 1.22 -12.45
CA ALA A 374 -11.31 2.20 -12.71
C ALA A 374 -11.21 2.70 -14.15
N TYR A 375 -12.36 2.91 -14.78
CA TYR A 375 -12.47 3.28 -16.17
C TYR A 375 -13.47 4.43 -16.36
N LYS A 376 -13.01 5.50 -17.00
CA LYS A 376 -13.86 6.60 -17.49
C LYS A 376 -14.51 6.17 -18.80
N VAL A 377 -15.81 5.85 -18.73
CA VAL A 377 -16.61 5.42 -19.89
C VAL A 377 -16.87 6.62 -20.78
N GLU A 378 -17.35 7.70 -20.17
CA GLU A 378 -17.62 9.01 -20.75
C GLU A 378 -17.14 10.11 -19.79
N ASP A 379 -17.25 11.38 -20.19
CA ASP A 379 -16.84 12.51 -19.34
C ASP A 379 -17.64 12.63 -18.03
N ASP A 380 -18.85 12.07 -18.00
CA ASP A 380 -19.77 12.08 -16.87
C ASP A 380 -20.01 10.69 -16.25
N LEU A 381 -19.47 9.61 -16.82
CA LEU A 381 -19.74 8.24 -16.39
C LEU A 381 -18.46 7.45 -16.14
N PHE A 382 -18.33 6.93 -14.91
CA PHE A 382 -17.17 6.20 -14.43
C PHE A 382 -17.61 4.87 -13.85
N VAL A 383 -16.84 3.82 -14.11
CA VAL A 383 -17.06 2.48 -13.56
C VAL A 383 -15.78 1.95 -12.94
N GLY A 384 -15.89 1.04 -11.98
CA GLY A 384 -14.72 0.42 -11.38
C GLY A 384 -15.01 -0.94 -10.78
N ILE A 385 -13.94 -1.74 -10.69
CA ILE A 385 -13.93 -3.04 -10.04
C ILE A 385 -12.72 -3.13 -9.13
N GLY A 386 -12.92 -3.68 -7.94
CA GLY A 386 -11.87 -3.98 -6.98
C GLY A 386 -11.83 -5.48 -6.67
N LEU A 387 -10.61 -6.01 -6.57
CA LEU A 387 -10.33 -7.35 -6.04
C LEU A 387 -9.56 -7.18 -4.74
N THR A 388 -10.04 -7.82 -3.68
CA THR A 388 -9.50 -7.67 -2.33
C THR A 388 -9.03 -9.02 -1.79
N LEU A 389 -7.79 -9.04 -1.31
CA LEU A 389 -7.29 -10.09 -0.42
C LEU A 389 -7.47 -9.58 1.03
N SER A 390 -8.25 -10.31 1.80
CA SER A 390 -8.54 -10.00 3.21
C SER A 390 -7.85 -11.02 4.10
N HIS A 391 -7.14 -10.55 5.11
CA HIS A 391 -6.61 -11.38 6.18
C HIS A 391 -7.42 -11.12 7.45
N ILE A 392 -7.85 -12.18 8.14
CA ILE A 392 -8.54 -12.10 9.43
C ILE A 392 -7.73 -12.82 10.50
N ASN A 393 -7.62 -12.21 11.67
CA ASN A 393 -7.11 -12.82 12.89
C ASN A 393 -8.19 -12.74 13.97
N GLY A 394 -8.43 -13.84 14.68
CA GLY A 394 -9.48 -13.96 15.67
C GLY A 394 -8.99 -14.59 16.97
N GLU A 395 -9.43 -14.04 18.09
CA GLU A 395 -9.22 -14.62 19.42
C GLU A 395 -10.51 -14.53 20.25
N LEU A 396 -10.95 -15.66 20.78
CA LEU A 396 -12.06 -15.74 21.72
C LEU A 396 -11.57 -16.41 23.00
N SER A 397 -11.88 -15.83 24.15
CA SER A 397 -11.71 -16.52 25.42
C SER A 397 -12.94 -16.42 26.31
N GLN A 398 -13.07 -17.42 27.19
CA GLN A 398 -14.10 -17.50 28.21
C GLN A 398 -13.65 -18.47 29.30
N LYS A 399 -14.25 -18.35 30.47
CA LYS A 399 -14.19 -19.38 31.51
C LYS A 399 -15.22 -20.47 31.24
N LYS A 400 -14.89 -21.72 31.54
CA LYS A 400 -15.84 -22.85 31.52
C LYS A 400 -16.07 -23.39 32.93
N TYR A 401 -17.32 -23.81 33.13
CA TYR A 401 -17.77 -24.56 34.30
C TYR A 401 -18.06 -26.00 33.88
N VAL A 402 -17.58 -26.98 34.65
CA VAL A 402 -17.81 -28.41 34.35
C VAL A 402 -18.74 -29.00 35.41
N SER A 403 -20.04 -29.05 35.08
CA SER A 403 -21.08 -29.67 35.92
C SER A 403 -20.96 -31.20 35.90
N PRO A 404 -21.23 -31.92 37.02
CA PRO A 404 -21.72 -31.43 38.32
C PRO A 404 -20.61 -31.26 39.38
N ILE A 405 -19.33 -31.17 38.99
CA ILE A 405 -18.22 -31.25 39.94
C ILE A 405 -17.89 -29.85 40.47
N PRO A 406 -18.30 -29.46 41.69
CA PRO A 406 -18.27 -28.06 42.14
C PRO A 406 -16.85 -27.51 42.35
N SER A 407 -15.84 -28.38 42.39
CA SER A 407 -14.41 -28.05 42.51
C SER A 407 -13.73 -27.80 41.16
N TYR A 408 -14.42 -27.97 40.03
CA TYR A 408 -13.90 -27.83 38.66
C TYR A 408 -14.47 -26.58 38.00
N ASN A 409 -14.12 -25.42 38.56
CA ASN A 409 -14.61 -24.11 38.15
C ASN A 409 -13.49 -23.30 37.52
N ASN A 410 -13.83 -22.43 36.57
CA ASN A 410 -12.92 -21.44 35.95
C ASN A 410 -11.82 -22.03 35.06
N ILE A 411 -12.11 -23.09 34.30
CA ILE A 411 -11.23 -23.57 33.23
C ILE A 411 -11.10 -22.47 32.18
N ASP A 412 -9.87 -22.13 31.80
CA ASP A 412 -9.58 -21.16 30.75
C ASP A 412 -9.76 -21.83 29.40
N ALA A 413 -10.71 -21.36 28.58
CA ALA A 413 -10.89 -21.81 27.21
C ALA A 413 -10.53 -20.66 26.25
N VAL A 414 -9.45 -20.83 25.49
CA VAL A 414 -8.96 -19.84 24.52
C VAL A 414 -8.96 -20.45 23.13
N VAL A 415 -9.55 -19.76 22.17
CA VAL A 415 -9.58 -20.13 20.76
C VAL A 415 -8.87 -19.02 19.98
N LYS A 416 -7.87 -19.40 19.19
CA LYS A 416 -7.20 -18.47 18.26
C LYS A 416 -7.18 -19.09 16.88
N GLY A 417 -7.35 -18.28 15.85
CA GLY A 417 -7.24 -18.71 14.46
C GLY A 417 -7.12 -17.53 13.51
N ASP A 418 -6.65 -17.82 12.31
CA ASP A 418 -6.49 -16.86 11.22
C ASP A 418 -6.91 -17.49 9.88
N ASP A 419 -7.19 -16.64 8.89
CA ASP A 419 -7.46 -17.06 7.52
C ASP A 419 -7.22 -15.93 6.50
N TYR A 420 -7.05 -16.30 5.24
CA TYR A 420 -7.05 -15.39 4.09
C TYR A 420 -8.21 -15.70 3.15
N ALA A 421 -8.97 -14.67 2.78
CA ALA A 421 -10.08 -14.80 1.85
C ALA A 421 -10.03 -13.75 0.76
N PHE A 422 -10.53 -14.11 -0.43
CA PHE A 422 -10.74 -13.17 -1.52
C PHE A 422 -12.18 -12.65 -1.50
N THR A 423 -12.34 -11.36 -1.77
CA THR A 423 -13.63 -10.72 -2.06
C THR A 423 -13.48 -9.70 -3.18
N TRP A 424 -14.59 -9.16 -3.66
CA TRP A 424 -14.62 -8.20 -4.75
C TRP A 424 -15.68 -7.13 -4.51
N ASN A 425 -15.52 -6.01 -5.18
CA ASN A 425 -16.48 -4.92 -5.16
C ASN A 425 -16.54 -4.23 -6.51
N VAL A 426 -17.67 -3.62 -6.81
CA VAL A 426 -17.89 -2.86 -8.04
C VAL A 426 -18.53 -1.53 -7.69
N GLY A 427 -18.37 -0.56 -8.57
CA GLY A 427 -19.03 0.72 -8.39
C GLY A 427 -19.18 1.50 -9.67
N VAL A 428 -20.04 2.49 -9.59
CA VAL A 428 -20.36 3.43 -10.66
C VAL A 428 -20.44 4.82 -10.05
N ILE A 429 -19.98 5.81 -10.82
CA ILE A 429 -20.20 7.23 -10.55
C ILE A 429 -20.77 7.85 -11.81
N TRP A 430 -21.82 8.64 -11.64
CA TRP A 430 -22.46 9.38 -12.71
C TRP A 430 -22.61 10.85 -12.32
N ARG A 431 -22.26 11.74 -13.26
CA ARG A 431 -22.29 13.20 -13.10
C ARG A 431 -23.32 13.82 -14.05
N PRO A 432 -24.63 13.72 -13.74
CA PRO A 432 -25.68 14.27 -14.60
C PRO A 432 -25.51 15.77 -14.87
N TYR A 433 -24.91 16.48 -13.92
CA TYR A 433 -24.58 17.90 -14.01
C TYR A 433 -23.18 18.14 -13.44
N MET A 434 -22.51 19.21 -13.87
CA MET A 434 -21.18 19.56 -13.35
C MET A 434 -21.18 19.76 -11.83
N SER A 435 -22.30 20.18 -11.24
CA SER A 435 -22.47 20.39 -9.81
C SER A 435 -22.95 19.16 -9.04
N THR A 436 -23.31 18.05 -9.72
CA THR A 436 -23.94 16.89 -9.05
C THR A 436 -23.22 15.61 -9.41
N THR A 437 -22.73 14.90 -8.40
CA THR A 437 -22.14 13.57 -8.54
C THR A 437 -22.97 12.55 -7.76
N LEU A 438 -23.44 11.53 -8.46
CA LEU A 438 -24.13 10.38 -7.89
C LEU A 438 -23.21 9.17 -7.90
N GLY A 439 -23.23 8.39 -6.83
CA GLY A 439 -22.33 7.24 -6.69
C GLY A 439 -23.04 6.05 -6.07
N ALA A 440 -22.79 4.88 -6.63
CA ALA A 440 -23.29 3.62 -6.10
C ALA A 440 -22.17 2.57 -6.11
N SER A 441 -22.07 1.77 -5.04
CA SER A 441 -21.13 0.65 -4.98
C SER A 441 -21.72 -0.54 -4.26
N TYR A 442 -21.22 -1.72 -4.64
CA TYR A 442 -21.55 -3.00 -4.02
C TYR A 442 -20.25 -3.70 -3.60
N HIS A 443 -20.21 -4.11 -2.34
CA HIS A 443 -19.12 -4.89 -1.75
C HIS A 443 -19.64 -6.28 -1.44
N ALA A 444 -19.00 -7.30 -2.01
CA ALA A 444 -19.41 -8.68 -1.80
C ALA A 444 -19.06 -9.16 -0.39
N GLN A 445 -19.84 -10.13 0.10
CA GLN A 445 -19.54 -10.86 1.34
C GLN A 445 -18.15 -11.52 1.28
N THR A 446 -17.52 -11.67 2.43
CA THR A 446 -16.24 -12.38 2.56
C THR A 446 -16.44 -13.60 3.45
N LYS A 447 -16.11 -14.78 2.94
CA LYS A 447 -16.21 -16.04 3.68
C LYS A 447 -14.83 -16.45 4.17
N PHE A 448 -14.69 -16.57 5.48
CA PHE A 448 -13.47 -17.05 6.11
C PHE A 448 -13.70 -18.42 6.74
N ASN A 449 -12.63 -19.20 6.73
CA ASN A 449 -12.52 -20.46 7.43
C ASN A 449 -11.32 -20.43 8.36
N LEU A 450 -11.49 -19.84 9.55
CA LEU A 450 -10.41 -19.66 10.51
C LEU A 450 -9.98 -21.03 11.02
N GLU A 451 -8.69 -21.33 10.87
CA GLU A 451 -8.09 -22.52 11.43
C GLU A 451 -7.15 -22.14 12.56
N GLY A 452 -7.16 -22.92 13.64
CA GLY A 452 -6.23 -22.66 14.72
C GLY A 452 -6.36 -23.63 15.87
N ASP A 453 -6.06 -23.13 17.07
CA ASP A 453 -5.89 -23.95 18.26
C ASP A 453 -6.90 -23.54 19.34
N VAL A 454 -7.55 -24.54 19.95
CA VAL A 454 -8.28 -24.42 21.20
C VAL A 454 -7.35 -24.87 22.32
N LYS A 455 -7.19 -24.03 23.35
CA LYS A 455 -6.45 -24.36 24.56
C LYS A 455 -7.40 -24.35 25.75
N ALA A 456 -7.39 -25.44 26.50
CA ALA A 456 -8.05 -25.54 27.80
C ALA A 456 -6.97 -25.67 28.88
N SER A 457 -6.88 -24.70 29.78
CA SER A 457 -5.92 -24.73 30.90
C SER A 457 -6.63 -24.62 32.26
N ASN A 458 -5.92 -25.00 33.33
CA ASN A 458 -6.48 -25.15 34.68
C ASN A 458 -7.55 -26.26 34.77
N VAL A 459 -7.40 -27.33 33.97
CA VAL A 459 -8.27 -28.50 34.06
C VAL A 459 -7.95 -29.28 35.34
N ALA A 460 -8.90 -29.29 36.28
CA ALA A 460 -8.71 -29.93 37.58
C ALA A 460 -8.58 -31.47 37.46
N GLY A 461 -8.16 -32.13 38.54
CA GLY A 461 -8.02 -33.60 38.59
C GLY A 461 -6.72 -34.17 38.02
N GLY A 462 -5.70 -33.34 37.76
CA GLY A 462 -4.38 -33.81 37.29
C GLY A 462 -4.34 -34.21 35.80
N LEU A 463 -5.37 -33.85 35.04
CA LEU A 463 -5.52 -34.18 33.61
C LEU A 463 -4.61 -33.35 32.68
N GLY A 464 -4.00 -32.28 33.19
CA GLY A 464 -3.10 -31.41 32.42
C GLY A 464 -3.84 -30.45 31.48
N ASP A 465 -3.08 -29.56 30.83
CA ASP A 465 -3.63 -28.65 29.82
C ASP A 465 -3.89 -29.41 28.51
N PHE A 466 -5.00 -29.10 27.86
CA PHE A 466 -5.37 -29.70 26.57
C PHE A 466 -5.23 -28.68 25.44
N LYS A 467 -4.78 -29.17 24.29
CA LYS A 467 -4.67 -28.39 23.06
C LYS A 467 -5.18 -29.20 21.88
N HIS A 468 -6.18 -28.67 21.17
CA HIS A 468 -6.80 -29.30 20.01
C HIS A 468 -6.86 -28.35 18.82
N LYS A 469 -6.94 -28.91 17.62
CA LYS A 469 -7.18 -28.14 16.39
C LYS A 469 -8.67 -27.84 16.24
N ALA A 470 -8.98 -26.59 15.92
CA ALA A 470 -10.36 -26.17 15.67
C ALA A 470 -10.50 -25.33 14.41
N GLU A 471 -11.76 -25.25 13.97
CA GLU A 471 -12.21 -24.50 12.81
C GLU A 471 -13.38 -23.59 13.20
N LEU A 472 -13.40 -22.38 12.65
CA LEU A 472 -14.53 -21.46 12.74
C LEU A 472 -14.81 -20.87 11.35
N LYS A 473 -16.00 -21.17 10.83
CA LYS A 473 -16.51 -20.54 9.61
C LYS A 473 -17.25 -19.27 9.97
N ILE A 474 -16.84 -18.15 9.38
CA ILE A 474 -17.50 -16.86 9.57
C ILE A 474 -17.69 -16.18 8.21
N THR A 475 -18.86 -15.57 8.02
CA THR A 475 -19.17 -14.80 6.81
C THR A 475 -19.37 -13.35 7.18
N MET A 476 -18.47 -12.48 6.70
CA MET A 476 -18.63 -11.04 6.80
C MET A 476 -19.60 -10.55 5.71
N PRO A 477 -20.51 -9.61 6.03
CA PRO A 477 -21.67 -9.31 5.20
C PRO A 477 -21.34 -8.56 3.91
N GLU A 478 -22.19 -8.71 2.90
CA GLU A 478 -22.23 -7.80 1.75
C GLU A 478 -22.78 -6.41 2.14
N ARG A 479 -22.40 -5.38 1.37
CA ARG A 479 -22.85 -3.99 1.57
C ARG A 479 -23.19 -3.29 0.26
N VAL A 480 -24.22 -2.46 0.27
CA VAL A 480 -24.60 -1.57 -0.83
C VAL A 480 -24.53 -0.13 -0.33
N MET A 481 -23.85 0.73 -1.08
CA MET A 481 -23.66 2.13 -0.73
C MET A 481 -24.24 3.00 -1.84
N LEU A 482 -25.06 3.97 -1.47
CA LEU A 482 -25.64 4.97 -2.36
C LEU A 482 -25.30 6.35 -1.81
N SER A 483 -24.81 7.24 -2.65
CA SER A 483 -24.40 8.57 -2.22
C SER A 483 -24.65 9.62 -3.29
N ALA A 484 -24.85 10.85 -2.82
CA ALA A 484 -24.97 12.03 -3.65
C ALA A 484 -24.11 13.15 -3.08
N THR A 485 -23.40 13.85 -3.96
CA THR A 485 -22.63 15.05 -3.66
C THR A 485 -23.12 16.15 -4.59
N HIS A 486 -23.53 17.28 -4.02
CA HIS A 486 -24.05 18.43 -4.76
C HIS A 486 -23.35 19.70 -4.33
N GLN A 487 -22.74 20.39 -5.28
CA GLN A 487 -22.12 21.70 -5.10
C GLN A 487 -23.19 22.77 -5.29
N LEU A 488 -23.54 23.48 -4.22
CA LEU A 488 -24.54 24.56 -4.25
C LEU A 488 -23.96 25.82 -4.92
N ASP A 489 -22.71 26.14 -4.60
CA ASP A 489 -21.95 27.26 -5.16
C ASP A 489 -20.44 26.99 -5.04
N GLU A 490 -19.59 28.00 -5.27
CA GLU A 490 -18.13 27.86 -5.19
C GLU A 490 -17.61 27.55 -3.77
N GLN A 491 -18.41 27.80 -2.73
CA GLN A 491 -18.04 27.62 -1.32
C GLN A 491 -18.73 26.42 -0.67
N TRP A 492 -19.97 26.13 -1.00
CA TRP A 492 -20.80 25.14 -0.30
C TRP A 492 -21.01 23.87 -1.10
N THR A 493 -20.65 22.74 -0.49
CA THR A 493 -20.96 21.39 -0.99
C THR A 493 -21.75 20.62 0.06
N ILE A 494 -22.87 20.05 -0.34
CA ILE A 494 -23.71 19.18 0.49
C ILE A 494 -23.61 17.73 0.02
N MET A 495 -23.69 16.81 0.98
CA MET A 495 -23.49 15.38 0.75
C MET A 495 -24.52 14.56 1.52
N ALA A 496 -24.92 13.44 0.93
CA ALA A 496 -25.75 12.43 1.55
C ALA A 496 -25.21 11.03 1.23
N ASP A 497 -25.36 10.09 2.17
CA ASP A 497 -25.02 8.67 2.01
C ASP A 497 -26.08 7.78 2.67
N ALA A 498 -26.37 6.66 2.03
CA ALA A 498 -27.19 5.59 2.58
C ALA A 498 -26.47 4.26 2.31
N THR A 499 -26.18 3.53 3.36
CA THR A 499 -25.49 2.24 3.28
C THR A 499 -26.31 1.16 3.93
N TRP A 500 -26.58 0.10 3.17
CA TRP A 500 -27.24 -1.10 3.64
C TRP A 500 -26.22 -2.21 3.88
N THR A 501 -26.29 -2.86 5.03
CA THR A 501 -25.41 -3.97 5.40
C THR A 501 -26.23 -5.21 5.76
N ARG A 502 -25.91 -6.34 5.14
CA ARG A 502 -26.63 -7.60 5.32
C ARG A 502 -26.11 -8.44 6.49
N TRP A 503 -26.20 -7.91 7.71
CA TRP A 503 -25.69 -8.60 8.90
C TRP A 503 -26.37 -9.95 9.19
N SER A 504 -27.53 -10.25 8.58
CA SER A 504 -28.14 -11.58 8.67
C SER A 504 -27.25 -12.72 8.12
N ARG A 505 -26.13 -12.40 7.46
CA ARG A 505 -25.10 -13.38 7.07
C ARG A 505 -24.36 -13.99 8.25
N LEU A 506 -24.21 -13.24 9.34
CA LEU A 506 -23.59 -13.71 10.56
C LEU A 506 -24.66 -14.37 11.43
N ASP A 507 -24.97 -15.63 11.12
CA ASP A 507 -26.05 -16.36 11.81
C ASP A 507 -25.60 -16.91 13.18
N SER A 508 -24.40 -17.47 13.26
CA SER A 508 -23.85 -18.01 14.50
C SER A 508 -22.32 -18.01 14.52
N ILE A 509 -21.75 -18.03 15.72
CA ILE A 509 -20.33 -18.31 15.97
C ILE A 509 -20.27 -19.74 16.51
N SER A 510 -19.72 -20.67 15.72
CA SER A 510 -19.63 -22.09 16.06
C SER A 510 -18.20 -22.58 15.91
N VAL A 511 -17.52 -22.83 17.03
CA VAL A 511 -16.18 -23.42 17.04
C VAL A 511 -16.31 -24.95 16.99
N VAL A 512 -15.75 -25.56 15.95
CA VAL A 512 -15.80 -27.00 15.71
C VAL A 512 -14.42 -27.61 15.95
N ASP A 513 -14.36 -28.65 16.78
CA ASP A 513 -13.15 -29.46 16.99
C ASP A 513 -12.92 -30.38 15.78
N LYS A 514 -11.75 -30.29 15.15
CA LYS A 514 -11.38 -31.14 14.00
C LYS A 514 -10.98 -32.55 14.43
N GLU A 515 -10.60 -32.74 15.69
CA GLU A 515 -10.07 -34.01 16.21
C GLU A 515 -11.16 -34.88 16.85
N GLY A 516 -12.42 -34.40 16.89
CA GLY A 516 -13.60 -35.16 17.32
C GLY A 516 -13.55 -35.63 18.78
N THR A 517 -12.66 -35.06 19.60
CA THR A 517 -12.40 -35.49 20.98
C THR A 517 -13.25 -34.69 21.96
N LEU A 518 -13.58 -33.44 21.62
CA LEU A 518 -14.57 -32.63 22.32
C LEU A 518 -15.98 -33.11 21.93
N THR A 519 -16.54 -34.00 22.74
CA THR A 519 -17.97 -34.36 22.70
C THR A 519 -18.86 -33.10 22.79
N GLN A 520 -20.12 -33.18 22.34
CA GLN A 520 -21.11 -32.09 22.15
C GLN A 520 -21.21 -30.98 23.23
N ASN A 521 -20.58 -31.13 24.39
CA ASN A 521 -20.51 -30.17 25.49
C ASN A 521 -19.27 -29.25 25.45
N GLY A 522 -18.31 -29.47 24.54
CA GLY A 522 -17.05 -28.72 24.43
C GLY A 522 -17.00 -27.65 23.32
N SER A 523 -17.95 -27.66 22.40
CA SER A 523 -18.08 -26.70 21.30
C SER A 523 -18.81 -25.43 21.76
N THR A 524 -18.27 -24.27 21.41
CA THR A 524 -18.93 -22.98 21.68
C THR A 524 -19.82 -22.64 20.51
N TYR A 525 -21.13 -22.60 20.77
CA TYR A 525 -22.15 -22.16 19.83
C TYR A 525 -22.84 -20.91 20.39
N VAL A 526 -22.79 -19.81 19.64
CA VAL A 526 -23.46 -18.56 19.98
C VAL A 526 -24.37 -18.20 18.81
N PRO A 527 -25.71 -18.31 18.96
CA PRO A 527 -26.63 -17.80 17.97
C PRO A 527 -26.56 -16.27 17.97
N MET A 528 -26.30 -15.69 16.79
CA MET A 528 -26.20 -14.23 16.64
C MET A 528 -27.55 -13.67 16.20
N HIS A 529 -28.19 -14.26 15.18
CA HIS A 529 -29.49 -13.83 14.64
C HIS A 529 -29.60 -12.32 14.40
N TRP A 530 -28.52 -11.74 13.87
CA TRP A 530 -28.46 -10.31 13.57
C TRP A 530 -29.37 -9.93 12.41
N LYS A 531 -29.96 -8.74 12.49
CA LYS A 531 -30.82 -8.18 11.43
C LYS A 531 -30.01 -7.35 10.44
N ASP A 532 -30.51 -7.21 9.23
CA ASP A 532 -29.96 -6.28 8.25
C ASP A 532 -30.26 -4.83 8.67
N VAL A 533 -29.34 -3.90 8.37
CA VAL A 533 -29.39 -2.53 8.88
C VAL A 533 -29.01 -1.47 7.86
N TRP A 534 -29.38 -0.24 8.16
CA TRP A 534 -29.00 0.95 7.40
C TRP A 534 -28.16 1.93 8.24
N ALA A 535 -27.15 2.51 7.60
CA ALA A 535 -26.47 3.72 8.06
C ALA A 535 -26.81 4.86 7.10
N MET A 536 -27.24 6.01 7.64
CA MET A 536 -27.62 7.19 6.86
C MET A 536 -26.82 8.40 7.34
N ALA A 537 -26.20 9.11 6.41
CA ALA A 537 -25.36 10.27 6.73
C ALA A 537 -25.73 11.48 5.88
N VAL A 538 -25.58 12.66 6.49
CA VAL A 538 -25.62 13.97 5.82
C VAL A 538 -24.40 14.77 6.23
N GLY A 539 -23.83 15.50 5.30
CA GLY A 539 -22.61 16.27 5.54
C GLY A 539 -22.52 17.51 4.68
N VAL A 540 -21.71 18.44 5.12
CA VAL A 540 -21.45 19.71 4.44
C VAL A 540 -19.96 20.02 4.46
N ALA A 541 -19.47 20.59 3.37
CA ALA A 541 -18.15 21.17 3.27
C ALA A 541 -18.26 22.64 2.87
N TYR A 542 -17.56 23.51 3.58
CA TYR A 542 -17.48 24.95 3.35
C TYR A 542 -16.04 25.34 3.02
N LYS A 543 -15.80 25.71 1.77
CA LYS A 543 -14.51 26.22 1.29
C LYS A 543 -14.37 27.68 1.73
N VAL A 544 -13.53 27.92 2.73
CA VAL A 544 -13.24 29.25 3.28
C VAL A 544 -12.41 30.05 2.27
N ASP A 545 -11.36 29.41 1.75
CA ASP A 545 -10.46 29.91 0.72
C ASP A 545 -9.79 28.71 0.00
N ASP A 546 -8.77 28.96 -0.80
CA ASP A 546 -8.05 27.90 -1.52
C ASP A 546 -7.20 26.98 -0.62
N GLN A 547 -6.92 27.37 0.62
CA GLN A 547 -6.16 26.59 1.59
C GLN A 547 -7.04 25.83 2.57
N TRP A 548 -8.19 26.38 2.96
CA TRP A 548 -8.98 25.87 4.07
C TRP A 548 -10.39 25.47 3.64
N THR A 549 -10.77 24.23 3.95
CA THR A 549 -12.15 23.76 3.86
C THR A 549 -12.58 23.17 5.20
N LEU A 550 -13.70 23.65 5.72
CA LEU A 550 -14.31 23.15 6.95
C LEU A 550 -15.37 22.10 6.59
N LYS A 551 -15.43 21.02 7.36
CA LYS A 551 -16.34 19.90 7.16
C LYS A 551 -17.15 19.66 8.44
N ALA A 552 -18.42 19.33 8.28
CA ALA A 552 -19.27 18.88 9.38
C ALA A 552 -20.24 17.82 8.88
N GLY A 553 -20.66 16.91 9.77
CA GLY A 553 -21.58 15.85 9.40
C GLY A 553 -22.31 15.22 10.56
N TYR A 554 -23.38 14.51 10.21
CA TYR A 554 -24.15 13.68 11.11
C TYR A 554 -24.46 12.34 10.44
N MET A 555 -24.28 11.24 11.18
CA MET A 555 -24.68 9.91 10.74
C MET A 555 -25.50 9.20 11.83
N PHE A 556 -26.60 8.59 11.41
CA PHE A 556 -27.33 7.63 12.22
C PHE A 556 -27.02 6.22 11.71
N ASP A 557 -26.49 5.38 12.60
CA ASP A 557 -25.98 4.06 12.27
C ASP A 557 -26.69 3.02 13.14
N GLN A 558 -27.53 2.20 12.49
CA GLN A 558 -28.37 1.21 13.17
C GLN A 558 -27.58 -0.02 13.60
N SER A 559 -27.81 -0.49 14.81
CA SER A 559 -27.19 -1.73 15.25
C SER A 559 -27.90 -2.96 14.70
N PRO A 560 -27.14 -3.98 14.24
CA PRO A 560 -27.70 -5.28 13.89
C PRO A 560 -28.13 -6.10 15.11
N VAL A 561 -27.73 -5.65 16.31
CA VAL A 561 -28.03 -6.28 17.60
C VAL A 561 -29.34 -5.72 18.17
N SER A 562 -30.07 -6.59 18.86
CA SER A 562 -31.28 -6.24 19.63
C SER A 562 -31.11 -6.70 21.08
N ASP A 563 -31.96 -6.25 21.99
CA ASP A 563 -31.92 -6.68 23.39
C ASP A 563 -32.00 -8.22 23.55
N SER A 564 -32.73 -8.91 22.66
CA SER A 564 -32.85 -10.38 22.66
C SER A 564 -31.68 -11.12 22.00
N THR A 565 -30.84 -10.43 21.24
CA THR A 565 -29.69 -11.02 20.52
C THR A 565 -28.33 -10.49 20.99
N ARG A 566 -28.34 -9.57 21.97
CA ARG A 566 -27.14 -9.01 22.56
C ARG A 566 -26.40 -10.09 23.35
N THR A 567 -25.10 -10.16 23.12
CA THR A 567 -24.19 -11.09 23.82
C THR A 567 -23.04 -10.32 24.42
N VAL A 568 -22.32 -10.93 25.36
CA VAL A 568 -21.08 -10.38 25.92
C VAL A 568 -20.03 -10.10 24.85
N ARG A 569 -20.08 -10.86 23.75
CA ARG A 569 -19.18 -10.71 22.60
C ARG A 569 -19.65 -9.62 21.62
N SER A 570 -20.81 -9.03 21.83
CA SER A 570 -21.41 -8.04 20.92
C SER A 570 -22.29 -7.05 21.67
N PRO A 571 -21.70 -6.22 22.54
CA PRO A 571 -22.42 -5.23 23.33
C PRO A 571 -22.73 -3.98 22.50
N ASP A 572 -23.51 -4.17 21.43
CA ASP A 572 -23.78 -3.17 20.41
C ASP A 572 -25.18 -2.54 20.52
N ASN A 573 -25.30 -1.31 20.00
CA ASN A 573 -26.56 -0.57 19.91
C ASN A 573 -26.49 0.56 18.87
N ASP A 574 -27.62 1.18 18.58
CA ASP A 574 -27.71 2.30 17.62
C ASP A 574 -26.75 3.42 18.02
N ARG A 575 -26.12 4.02 17.02
CA ARG A 575 -25.16 5.11 17.17
C ARG A 575 -25.61 6.38 16.48
N HIS A 576 -25.30 7.49 17.14
CA HIS A 576 -25.37 8.83 16.56
C HIS A 576 -23.96 9.39 16.46
N TRP A 577 -23.54 9.73 15.25
CA TRP A 577 -22.23 10.33 14.98
C TRP A 577 -22.41 11.82 14.71
N ILE A 578 -21.63 12.63 15.39
CA ILE A 578 -21.47 14.06 15.09
C ILE A 578 -20.01 14.27 14.75
N THR A 579 -19.72 14.81 13.57
CA THR A 579 -18.35 14.99 13.10
C THR A 579 -18.05 16.43 12.74
N ALA A 580 -16.79 16.80 12.94
CA ALA A 580 -16.21 18.03 12.44
C ALA A 580 -14.84 17.71 11.86
N GLY A 581 -14.47 18.39 10.77
CA GLY A 581 -13.17 18.21 10.14
C GLY A 581 -12.67 19.48 9.48
N VAL A 582 -11.37 19.49 9.23
CA VAL A 582 -10.69 20.54 8.48
C VAL A 582 -9.77 19.90 7.46
N LYS A 583 -9.85 20.42 6.24
CA LYS A 583 -8.92 20.14 5.16
C LYS A 583 -8.03 21.36 4.97
N TRP A 584 -6.73 21.12 4.98
CA TRP A 584 -5.69 22.13 4.84
C TRP A 584 -4.80 21.80 3.65
N SER A 585 -4.97 22.56 2.57
CA SER A 585 -4.12 22.54 1.38
C SER A 585 -2.93 23.47 1.58
N VAL A 586 -1.81 22.91 2.05
CA VAL A 586 -0.56 23.67 2.32
C VAL A 586 0.00 24.23 1.01
N ILE A 587 0.03 23.39 0.00
CA ILE A 587 0.31 23.67 -1.41
C ILE A 587 -0.58 22.74 -2.25
N GLU A 588 -0.69 22.96 -3.56
CA GLU A 588 -1.55 22.15 -4.45
C GLU A 588 -1.31 20.64 -4.33
N ASP A 589 -0.05 20.26 -4.08
CA ASP A 589 0.40 18.87 -4.01
C ASP A 589 0.27 18.22 -2.62
N ILE A 590 0.13 19.01 -1.55
CA ILE A 590 0.15 18.51 -0.16
C ILE A 590 -1.08 18.99 0.59
N VAL A 591 -1.95 18.04 0.91
CA VAL A 591 -3.19 18.27 1.65
C VAL A 591 -3.18 17.44 2.93
N PHE A 592 -3.60 18.05 4.04
CA PHE A 592 -3.87 17.36 5.29
C PHE A 592 -5.36 17.42 5.60
N ASP A 593 -5.94 16.32 6.06
CA ASP A 593 -7.27 16.33 6.68
C ASP A 593 -7.16 15.91 8.14
N PHE A 594 -7.80 16.66 9.02
CA PHE A 594 -7.95 16.35 10.44
C PHE A 594 -9.43 16.35 10.77
N SER A 595 -9.89 15.28 11.41
CA SER A 595 -11.31 15.09 11.72
C SER A 595 -11.49 14.55 13.12
N ALA A 596 -12.57 14.98 13.78
CA ALA A 596 -13.01 14.48 15.07
C ALA A 596 -14.47 14.03 14.96
N ALA A 597 -14.79 12.88 15.54
CA ALA A 597 -16.15 12.38 15.67
C ALA A 597 -16.48 12.16 17.14
N TYR A 598 -17.69 12.55 17.53
CA TYR A 598 -18.31 12.22 18.78
C TYR A 598 -19.44 11.21 18.50
N VAL A 599 -19.25 9.98 18.99
CA VAL A 599 -20.13 8.85 18.71
C VAL A 599 -20.88 8.50 19.97
N MET A 600 -22.20 8.70 19.96
CA MET A 600 -23.08 8.39 21.09
C MET A 600 -23.73 7.04 20.85
N LEU A 601 -23.42 6.06 21.71
CA LEU A 601 -24.05 4.76 21.74
C LEU A 601 -25.23 4.78 22.72
N LYS A 602 -26.33 4.09 22.40
CA LYS A 602 -27.44 3.92 23.35
C LYS A 602 -27.20 2.81 24.37
N ASP A 603 -27.76 2.95 25.57
CA ASP A 603 -27.78 1.91 26.61
C ASP A 603 -28.38 0.61 26.08
N GLY A 604 -27.80 -0.53 26.45
CA GLY A 604 -28.20 -1.84 25.97
C GLY A 604 -28.37 -2.88 27.07
N LYS A 605 -29.58 -3.42 27.23
CA LYS A 605 -29.85 -4.52 28.16
C LYS A 605 -29.40 -5.87 27.61
N ILE A 606 -28.85 -6.73 28.45
CA ILE A 606 -28.51 -8.10 28.06
C ILE A 606 -29.33 -9.11 28.87
N ASP A 607 -29.84 -10.13 28.20
CA ASP A 607 -30.38 -11.37 28.75
C ASP A 607 -29.81 -12.52 27.92
N GLU A 608 -28.56 -12.90 28.21
CA GLU A 608 -27.83 -13.92 27.47
C GLU A 608 -27.98 -15.28 28.15
N LYS A 609 -28.30 -16.29 27.33
CA LYS A 609 -28.44 -17.69 27.74
C LYS A 609 -27.43 -18.53 27.00
N ALA A 610 -26.97 -19.61 27.63
CA ALA A 610 -26.08 -20.55 26.98
C ALA A 610 -26.84 -21.49 26.05
N TYR A 611 -26.25 -21.80 24.90
CA TYR A 611 -26.80 -22.70 23.89
C TYR A 611 -25.85 -23.88 23.63
N ASN A 612 -26.41 -25.05 23.33
CA ASN A 612 -25.63 -26.17 22.79
C ASN A 612 -25.47 -26.05 21.27
N VAL A 613 -24.67 -26.94 20.67
CA VAL A 613 -24.46 -27.02 19.21
C VAL A 613 -25.70 -27.35 18.39
N SER A 614 -26.79 -27.80 19.03
CA SER A 614 -28.08 -28.02 18.38
C SER A 614 -29.00 -26.80 18.48
N ASN A 615 -28.46 -25.64 18.86
CA ASN A 615 -29.20 -24.38 19.06
C ASN A 615 -30.36 -24.51 20.06
N GLN A 616 -30.17 -25.30 21.12
CA GLN A 616 -31.12 -25.40 22.23
C GLN A 616 -30.55 -24.68 23.44
N ALA A 617 -31.35 -23.81 24.07
CA ALA A 617 -30.97 -23.14 25.30
C ALA A 617 -30.77 -24.20 26.41
N VAL A 618 -29.59 -24.21 27.02
CA VAL A 618 -29.23 -25.17 28.07
C VAL A 618 -29.23 -24.46 29.41
N ASN A 619 -30.38 -24.44 30.08
CA ASN A 619 -30.49 -23.91 31.45
C ASN A 619 -29.83 -24.83 32.48
N SER A 620 -29.74 -26.14 32.20
CA SER A 620 -29.15 -27.14 33.07
C SER A 620 -27.63 -27.16 32.95
N GLY A 621 -26.94 -26.22 33.62
CA GLY A 621 -25.51 -26.30 33.92
C GLY A 621 -24.62 -25.14 33.44
N TYR A 622 -25.08 -24.31 32.50
CA TYR A 622 -24.25 -23.23 31.90
C TYR A 622 -24.62 -21.82 32.39
N GLY A 623 -25.86 -21.59 32.83
CA GLY A 623 -26.32 -20.35 33.45
C GLY A 623 -26.87 -19.30 32.48
N SER A 624 -27.26 -18.15 33.04
CA SER A 624 -27.78 -16.96 32.35
C SER A 624 -27.11 -15.70 32.88
N LEU A 625 -26.94 -14.70 32.03
CA LEU A 625 -26.41 -13.38 32.37
C LEU A 625 -27.46 -12.31 32.07
N ILE A 626 -27.76 -11.50 33.08
CA ILE A 626 -28.56 -10.30 32.94
C ILE A 626 -27.73 -9.08 33.36
N GLY A 627 -27.91 -7.95 32.67
CA GLY A 627 -27.30 -6.68 33.05
C GLY A 627 -27.54 -5.60 32.00
N GLU A 628 -26.72 -4.54 32.07
CA GLU A 628 -26.86 -3.37 31.21
C GLU A 628 -25.50 -2.82 30.80
N TYR A 629 -25.30 -2.66 29.50
CA TYR A 629 -24.21 -1.91 28.91
C TYR A 629 -24.58 -0.44 28.88
N GLU A 630 -23.73 0.40 29.46
CA GLU A 630 -23.93 1.84 29.39
C GLU A 630 -23.59 2.36 28.00
N GLY A 631 -24.49 3.16 27.45
CA GLY A 631 -24.32 3.93 26.25
C GLY A 631 -23.22 4.96 26.45
N GLN A 632 -22.01 4.60 26.02
CA GLN A 632 -20.87 5.49 26.12
C GLN A 632 -20.80 6.43 24.94
N SER A 633 -20.20 7.58 25.20
CA SER A 633 -19.82 8.51 24.15
C SER A 633 -18.33 8.41 23.88
N THR A 634 -18.00 8.00 22.66
CA THR A 634 -16.62 7.74 22.21
C THR A 634 -16.15 8.92 21.36
N TRP A 635 -14.90 9.34 21.56
CA TRP A 635 -14.23 10.25 20.66
C TRP A 635 -13.37 9.48 19.66
N ILE A 636 -13.46 9.86 18.39
CA ILE A 636 -12.59 9.35 17.33
C ILE A 636 -11.86 10.52 16.72
N LEU A 637 -10.54 10.43 16.67
CA LEU A 637 -9.67 11.45 16.07
C LEU A 637 -8.98 10.82 14.86
N SER A 638 -9.05 11.45 13.70
CA SER A 638 -8.39 10.95 12.49
C SER A 638 -7.58 12.04 11.83
N ALA A 639 -6.42 11.65 11.32
CA ALA A 639 -5.56 12.50 10.54
C ALA A 639 -5.08 11.74 9.31
N GLN A 640 -5.04 12.42 8.16
CA GLN A 640 -4.43 11.88 6.95
C GLN A 640 -3.63 12.97 6.22
N MET A 641 -2.72 12.52 5.38
CA MET A 641 -2.00 13.35 4.42
C MET A 641 -2.18 12.76 3.02
N THR A 642 -2.55 13.62 2.07
CA THR A 642 -2.61 13.31 0.65
C THR A 642 -1.50 14.06 -0.08
N TYR A 643 -0.65 13.31 -0.79
CA TYR A 643 0.36 13.82 -1.69
C TYR A 643 -0.05 13.59 -3.15
N ARG A 644 -0.07 14.63 -3.96
CA ARG A 644 -0.33 14.58 -5.41
C ARG A 644 1.01 14.76 -6.15
N PHE A 645 1.26 13.92 -7.15
CA PHE A 645 2.56 13.86 -7.84
C PHE A 645 2.63 14.69 -9.12
#